data_AF-A0A660V243-F1
#
_entry.id   AF-A0A660V243-F1
#
_cell.length_a   1.000
_cell.length_b   1.000
_cell.length_c   1.000
_cell.angle_alpha   90.00
_cell.angle_beta   90.00
_cell.angle_gamma   90.00
#
_symmetry.space_group_name_H-M   'P 1'
#
loop_
_entity.id
_entity.type
_entity.pdbx_description
1 polymer ?
#
loop_
_entity_poly.entity_id
_entity_poly.type
_entity_poly.pdbx_seq_one_letter_code
_entity_poly.pdbx_strand_id
1 'polypeptide(L)'
;MKGMLGLILLALLAVPCAAGTILVDWDGSGDYTSIQAAIDNASNLDIIIVAEGTYTENIGFGGKDIILTSTDPYDFNVVAATIIDGNGADTVVTFNGTETSDCELLGFTITNGYGPNNQSGAGITGSNTNATIANCIIKDNIATKHGGGVRGANGLIDACIITGNYAYDDGGGITDCHGTISNCLVYDNTAIDKGGGMNNCNGEIVNCTVVYNTAGVAGGGLNDSTGTVTNCIFWGNSLGQVSGLWPWPNGYMTYSCIQDWDWDGTGNITTNPDFINPGGDNYRLSADSPCIDAGDNTTVPVGIATDLEGSPRIVDDPNTTDTGNGTAPIVDMGAYEFQALPTIVVWPEVIELSALEAGSDPNDQIIKIRNAGPATINWQISEECSWLAANPESGSSTGEIDEVSLGMDISGLGWGIYDCDLTISDPCAVNNPRIVEVSLDVIGPIIELSASEFNFIAFEDGRDPNNQILTIRNAGGAALNWQISETCDWLTVNPTSGVSTGEPNQVALSVDISGLGWGTHICELTISDPYAMNTPQTVEVTLQVIGPIIELSSLEFSFTAFEDTQNPDNQILTVRNIGGSVLNWQAVPSCNWLRADPNVGSSAGETDQISLSIDITGLEWGIYDCNMTISDPYAMNNPKTVNVQLLMNGYVHVTADFPTIQAGIDASKDGDIIVVADGIYTENGNRDIDFNGKSIIVRSENGPDNCTINSGGTPLQPHRGFYFYDKDYSNALLEGFTITGGDIDDGGGIYCNDCYPAPTIQNCIIRNNSAERGGGVYYSGCDGGIIEDCTVSDNTADNGAGIYCASSWPLEGEISWPMEITDCIIIRNTVSSYGGGICSYNGNDVEIVNCLIGANGAEYGGGISFAWSDASNVKNCTITENNASEYGGGVDCSDGGDVQIINSILEDDTAAYVLGWEISIRLGAKGLPGQLAVSYSDVKYWVEGIYIEDGCTLDWGSGNTDADPIFVSGLGGGYYLSQTAAGQEATSPCVNAGSDTAANLGFDRLTTRNDGAWDTGVVDMGFHYQRDIADLYYDGYINLDDLLIMALQWLDIPGEPSADIAPEVPDNFIDYQDFAVIYQYWLWQ
;
A
#
# COMPACT_ATOMS: atom_id res chain seq x y z
N MET A 1 55.98 -16.73 -57.73
CA MET A 1 57.44 -17.03 -57.68
C MET A 1 58.16 -16.01 -58.56
N LYS A 2 58.90 -15.07 -57.93
CA LYS A 2 59.99 -14.20 -58.47
C LYS A 2 59.60 -13.14 -59.53
N GLY A 3 59.99 -11.85 -59.48
CA GLY A 3 60.90 -11.07 -58.61
C GLY A 3 61.54 -9.92 -59.42
N MET A 4 61.83 -8.77 -58.75
CA MET A 4 62.77 -7.66 -59.10
C MET A 4 62.44 -6.78 -60.34
N LEU A 5 62.22 -5.45 -60.27
CA LEU A 5 62.85 -4.31 -59.56
C LEU A 5 64.23 -3.93 -60.11
N GLY A 6 64.37 -2.68 -60.60
CA GLY A 6 65.65 -2.02 -60.97
C GLY A 6 65.55 -1.01 -62.13
N LEU A 7 64.99 0.20 -61.89
CA LEU A 7 65.68 1.51 -61.77
C LEU A 7 66.14 2.19 -63.09
N ILE A 8 65.47 3.25 -63.55
CA ILE A 8 65.60 4.70 -63.21
C ILE A 8 66.75 5.41 -63.97
N LEU A 9 66.44 6.46 -64.76
CA LEU A 9 66.93 7.83 -64.53
C LEU A 9 66.24 8.91 -65.43
N LEU A 10 65.64 9.90 -64.74
CA LEU A 10 65.58 11.36 -64.97
C LEU A 10 64.94 12.03 -66.22
N ALA A 11 63.86 12.79 -65.98
CA ALA A 11 63.65 14.16 -66.48
C ALA A 11 62.74 14.96 -65.52
N LEU A 12 63.10 16.23 -65.28
CA LEU A 12 62.43 17.24 -64.44
C LEU A 12 60.91 17.36 -64.66
N LEU A 13 60.15 17.25 -63.57
CA LEU A 13 58.81 17.78 -63.36
C LEU A 13 58.81 18.45 -61.98
N ALA A 14 58.32 19.69 -61.87
CA ALA A 14 57.99 20.27 -60.57
C ALA A 14 56.82 19.44 -60.00
N VAL A 15 57.12 18.63 -59.00
CA VAL A 15 56.14 17.83 -58.27
C VAL A 15 55.44 18.78 -57.28
N PRO A 16 54.10 18.77 -57.14
CA PRO A 16 53.46 19.39 -55.99
C PRO A 16 54.10 18.78 -54.74
N CYS A 17 54.62 19.63 -53.84
CA CYS A 17 54.98 19.16 -52.51
C CYS A 17 53.75 18.46 -51.94
N ALA A 18 53.89 17.23 -51.44
CA ALA A 18 52.79 16.59 -50.75
C ALA A 18 52.39 17.48 -49.57
N ALA A 19 51.08 17.69 -49.39
CA ALA A 19 50.54 18.32 -48.19
C ALA A 19 51.15 17.66 -46.95
N GLY A 20 51.83 18.45 -46.13
CA GLY A 20 52.37 18.01 -44.84
C GLY A 20 51.26 18.01 -43.78
N THR A 21 51.41 17.13 -42.78
CA THR A 21 50.61 17.19 -41.56
C THR A 21 51.50 17.69 -40.44
N ILE A 22 51.04 18.70 -39.69
CA ILE A 22 51.73 19.30 -38.54
C ILE A 22 50.86 19.10 -37.30
N LEU A 23 51.44 18.59 -36.22
CA LEU A 23 50.73 18.40 -34.95
C LEU A 23 51.04 19.52 -33.96
N VAL A 24 50.01 20.06 -33.30
CA VAL A 24 50.14 21.07 -32.25
C VAL A 24 49.60 20.51 -30.94
N ASP A 25 50.41 20.55 -29.88
CA ASP A 25 49.99 20.19 -28.52
C ASP A 25 50.71 21.09 -27.50
N TRP A 26 49.94 21.76 -26.64
CA TRP A 26 50.43 22.72 -25.66
C TRP A 26 51.33 22.09 -24.58
N ASP A 27 51.22 20.78 -24.34
CA ASP A 27 52.03 20.05 -23.36
C ASP A 27 53.45 19.68 -23.86
N GLY A 28 53.71 19.89 -25.17
CA GLY A 28 54.96 19.58 -25.84
C GLY A 28 55.04 18.21 -26.51
N SER A 29 53.94 17.46 -26.59
CA SER A 29 53.88 16.16 -27.27
C SER A 29 53.79 16.28 -28.81
N GLY A 30 53.33 17.42 -29.33
CA GLY A 30 53.23 17.74 -30.76
C GLY A 30 54.51 18.33 -31.39
N ASP A 31 54.47 18.61 -32.70
CA ASP A 31 55.57 19.24 -33.43
C ASP A 31 55.80 20.71 -33.00
N TYR A 32 54.73 21.38 -32.58
CA TYR A 32 54.73 22.73 -32.04
C TYR A 32 53.84 22.83 -30.80
N THR A 33 54.16 23.76 -29.90
CA THR A 33 53.36 24.06 -28.70
C THR A 33 52.41 25.25 -28.87
N SER A 34 52.45 25.92 -30.02
CA SER A 34 51.64 27.11 -30.32
C SER A 34 51.13 27.04 -31.75
N ILE A 35 49.89 27.45 -31.97
CA ILE A 35 49.21 27.38 -33.27
C ILE A 35 49.88 28.32 -34.27
N GLN A 36 50.24 29.55 -33.87
CA GLN A 36 50.85 30.50 -34.81
C GLN A 36 52.20 30.01 -35.36
N ALA A 37 53.02 29.35 -34.53
CA ALA A 37 54.30 28.81 -34.99
C ALA A 37 54.13 27.70 -36.03
N ALA A 38 53.08 26.87 -35.89
CA ALA A 38 52.73 25.87 -36.87
C ALA A 38 52.26 26.52 -38.18
N ILE A 39 51.39 27.53 -38.10
CA ILE A 39 50.92 28.31 -39.27
C ILE A 39 52.10 28.95 -40.00
N ASP A 40 53.04 29.56 -39.28
CA ASP A 40 54.21 30.23 -39.86
C ASP A 40 55.07 29.25 -40.68
N ASN A 41 55.18 28.00 -40.21
CA ASN A 41 55.95 26.94 -40.87
C ASN A 41 55.21 26.26 -42.03
N ALA A 42 53.89 26.20 -41.96
CA ALA A 42 53.05 25.55 -42.97
C ALA A 42 53.17 26.20 -44.36
N SER A 43 53.07 25.38 -45.40
CA SER A 43 52.88 25.76 -46.80
C SER A 43 51.42 25.59 -47.20
N ASN A 44 51.00 26.19 -48.32
CA ASN A 44 49.64 25.96 -48.83
C ASN A 44 49.36 24.46 -49.00
N LEU A 45 48.14 24.08 -48.65
CA LEU A 45 47.53 22.75 -48.60
C LEU A 45 48.02 21.85 -47.46
N ASP A 46 48.89 22.35 -46.57
CA ASP A 46 49.25 21.63 -45.35
C ASP A 46 48.06 21.58 -44.38
N ILE A 47 48.01 20.50 -43.59
CA ILE A 47 47.02 20.26 -42.55
C ILE A 47 47.69 20.44 -41.19
N ILE A 48 47.15 21.33 -40.36
CA ILE A 48 47.55 21.54 -38.98
C ILE A 48 46.47 20.94 -38.08
N ILE A 49 46.83 19.90 -37.32
CA ILE A 49 45.93 19.24 -36.36
C ILE A 49 46.32 19.70 -34.95
N VAL A 50 45.36 20.25 -34.23
CA VAL A 50 45.56 20.79 -32.88
C VAL A 50 44.89 19.86 -31.86
N ALA A 51 45.67 19.39 -30.90
CA ALA A 51 45.19 18.60 -29.77
C ALA A 51 44.36 19.47 -28.81
N GLU A 52 43.42 18.85 -28.10
CA GLU A 52 42.59 19.49 -27.09
C GLU A 52 43.41 20.27 -26.05
N GLY A 53 42.94 21.44 -25.68
CA GLY A 53 43.66 22.35 -24.80
C GLY A 53 43.28 23.80 -25.03
N THR A 54 43.77 24.68 -24.15
CA THR A 54 43.57 26.13 -24.25
C THR A 54 44.83 26.81 -24.76
N TYR A 55 44.76 27.34 -25.98
CA TYR A 55 45.82 28.06 -26.67
C TYR A 55 45.55 29.57 -26.57
N THR A 56 46.24 30.24 -25.66
CA THR A 56 46.11 31.69 -25.47
C THR A 56 46.93 32.44 -26.53
N GLU A 57 46.32 32.69 -27.69
CA GLU A 57 46.97 33.26 -28.87
C GLU A 57 46.00 34.13 -29.69
N ASN A 58 46.56 35.08 -30.46
CA ASN A 58 45.87 35.76 -31.55
C ASN A 58 46.53 35.33 -32.85
N ILE A 59 45.85 34.51 -33.65
CA ILE A 59 46.44 33.82 -34.81
C ILE A 59 46.08 34.49 -36.13
N GLY A 60 46.98 34.40 -37.11
CA GLY A 60 46.82 34.93 -38.45
C GLY A 60 47.26 33.93 -39.53
N PHE A 61 46.39 33.69 -40.51
CA PHE A 61 46.62 32.72 -41.59
C PHE A 61 47.65 33.17 -42.64
N GLY A 62 48.03 34.45 -42.64
CA GLY A 62 49.12 34.94 -43.50
C GLY A 62 48.83 34.93 -45.00
N GLY A 63 47.59 34.69 -45.45
CA GLY A 63 47.25 34.54 -46.87
C GLY A 63 47.47 33.13 -47.41
N LYS A 64 47.73 32.13 -46.55
CA LYS A 64 47.99 30.74 -46.94
C LYS A 64 46.68 29.95 -47.01
N ASP A 65 46.56 29.10 -48.03
CA ASP A 65 45.46 28.13 -48.13
C ASP A 65 45.82 26.88 -47.32
N ILE A 66 45.55 26.85 -46.01
CA ILE A 66 45.84 25.70 -45.13
C ILE A 66 44.56 25.18 -44.50
N ILE A 67 44.58 23.92 -44.04
CA ILE A 67 43.51 23.34 -43.22
C ILE A 67 43.99 23.36 -41.77
N LEU A 68 43.37 24.19 -40.94
CA LEU A 68 43.57 24.21 -39.50
C LEU A 68 42.38 23.51 -38.85
N THR A 69 42.60 22.39 -38.18
CA THR A 69 41.55 21.53 -37.61
C THR A 69 41.89 21.09 -36.18
N SER A 70 40.88 20.91 -35.34
CA SER A 70 41.01 20.08 -34.14
C SER A 70 41.24 18.61 -34.50
N THR A 71 41.51 17.77 -33.50
CA THR A 71 41.68 16.32 -33.66
C THR A 71 40.44 15.63 -34.22
N ASP A 72 39.26 16.11 -33.86
CA ASP A 72 37.97 15.70 -34.43
C ASP A 72 37.06 16.94 -34.52
N PRO A 73 36.93 17.54 -35.71
CA PRO A 73 36.11 18.74 -35.88
C PRO A 73 34.62 18.44 -35.92
N TYR A 74 34.16 17.19 -35.88
CA TYR A 74 32.74 16.84 -35.93
C TYR A 74 32.19 16.41 -34.55
N ASP A 75 33.06 16.12 -33.58
CA ASP A 75 32.68 15.91 -32.18
C ASP A 75 32.73 17.24 -31.41
N PHE A 76 31.56 17.80 -31.08
CA PHE A 76 31.46 19.07 -30.37
C PHE A 76 32.08 19.05 -28.96
N ASN A 77 32.32 17.89 -28.36
CA ASN A 77 33.08 17.81 -27.11
C ASN A 77 34.57 18.13 -27.35
N VAL A 78 35.13 17.60 -28.44
CA VAL A 78 36.50 17.89 -28.87
C VAL A 78 36.63 19.36 -29.28
N VAL A 79 35.63 19.89 -30.01
CA VAL A 79 35.58 21.32 -30.38
C VAL A 79 35.50 22.22 -29.14
N ALA A 80 34.68 21.86 -28.15
CA ALA A 80 34.56 22.60 -26.89
C ALA A 80 35.87 22.56 -26.07
N ALA A 81 36.62 21.47 -26.15
CA ALA A 81 37.91 21.28 -25.47
C ALA A 81 39.11 21.89 -26.22
N THR A 82 38.99 22.16 -27.52
CA THR A 82 40.06 22.75 -28.35
C THR A 82 39.85 24.26 -28.52
N ILE A 83 40.45 25.05 -27.62
CA ILE A 83 40.12 26.47 -27.41
C ILE A 83 41.26 27.37 -27.91
N ILE A 84 40.93 28.36 -28.74
CA ILE A 84 41.78 29.52 -29.06
C ILE A 84 41.25 30.73 -28.28
N ASP A 85 42.01 31.18 -27.30
CA ASP A 85 41.65 32.26 -26.37
C ASP A 85 42.45 33.54 -26.70
N GLY A 86 41.76 34.59 -27.15
CA GLY A 86 42.37 35.89 -27.49
C GLY A 86 42.77 36.76 -26.29
N ASN A 87 42.47 36.35 -25.06
CA ASN A 87 42.80 36.99 -23.78
C ASN A 87 42.38 38.47 -23.66
N GLY A 88 41.37 38.88 -24.43
CA GLY A 88 40.87 40.25 -24.54
C GLY A 88 41.87 41.23 -25.18
N ALA A 89 42.88 40.74 -25.89
CA ALA A 89 43.99 41.55 -26.38
C ALA A 89 43.75 42.13 -27.79
N ASP A 90 43.33 41.30 -28.73
CA ASP A 90 43.03 41.63 -30.14
C ASP A 90 42.03 40.62 -30.71
N THR A 91 41.75 40.67 -32.01
CA THR A 91 41.00 39.64 -32.75
C THR A 91 41.64 38.25 -32.55
N VAL A 92 40.83 37.21 -32.28
CA VAL A 92 41.37 35.85 -32.06
C VAL A 92 41.94 35.24 -33.34
N VAL A 93 41.19 35.31 -34.45
CA VAL A 93 41.62 34.75 -35.75
C VAL A 93 41.53 35.80 -36.86
N THR A 94 42.62 35.99 -37.61
CA THR A 94 42.69 36.97 -38.71
C THR A 94 43.08 36.33 -40.05
N PHE A 95 42.25 36.56 -41.07
CA PHE A 95 42.54 36.28 -42.47
C PHE A 95 43.01 37.55 -43.20
N ASN A 96 43.80 37.39 -44.25
CA ASN A 96 44.32 38.50 -45.06
C ASN A 96 43.47 38.85 -46.28
N GLY A 97 42.48 38.01 -46.62
CA GLY A 97 41.55 38.21 -47.74
C GLY A 97 42.05 37.65 -49.07
N THR A 98 43.20 36.97 -49.10
CA THR A 98 43.69 36.25 -50.30
C THR A 98 43.44 34.75 -50.23
N GLU A 99 43.06 34.24 -49.06
CA GLU A 99 42.72 32.85 -48.84
C GLU A 99 41.47 32.47 -49.65
N THR A 100 41.54 31.29 -50.26
CA THR A 100 40.51 30.71 -51.12
C THR A 100 39.66 29.71 -50.34
N SER A 101 38.71 29.06 -51.01
CA SER A 101 37.90 27.98 -50.41
C SER A 101 38.71 26.75 -50.01
N ASP A 102 39.97 26.64 -50.46
CA ASP A 102 40.89 25.57 -50.04
C ASP A 102 41.50 25.84 -48.65
N CYS A 103 41.28 27.04 -48.08
CA CYS A 103 41.63 27.38 -46.70
C CYS A 103 40.46 27.05 -45.77
N GLU A 104 40.71 26.26 -44.73
CA GLU A 104 39.67 25.77 -43.83
C GLU A 104 40.06 25.98 -42.36
N LEU A 105 39.13 26.49 -41.56
CA LEU A 105 39.20 26.57 -40.11
C LEU A 105 38.08 25.70 -39.52
N LEU A 106 38.46 24.59 -38.89
CA LEU A 106 37.54 23.52 -38.51
C LEU A 106 37.64 23.17 -37.02
N GLY A 107 36.52 23.13 -36.30
CA GLY A 107 36.49 22.43 -35.02
C GLY A 107 37.09 23.17 -33.81
N PHE A 108 37.03 24.50 -33.75
CA PHE A 108 37.60 25.26 -32.63
C PHE A 108 36.57 26.05 -31.81
N THR A 109 36.81 26.13 -30.50
CA THR A 109 36.22 27.18 -29.67
C THR A 109 37.06 28.45 -29.76
N ILE A 110 36.47 29.56 -30.22
CA ILE A 110 37.13 30.86 -30.45
C ILE A 110 36.52 31.88 -29.50
N THR A 111 37.31 32.35 -28.53
CA THR A 111 36.77 33.14 -27.41
C THR A 111 37.69 34.23 -26.90
N ASN A 112 37.12 35.12 -26.05
CA ASN A 112 37.80 36.24 -25.41
C ASN A 112 38.53 37.16 -26.41
N GLY A 113 38.03 37.32 -27.62
CA GLY A 113 38.55 38.26 -28.60
C GLY A 113 38.15 39.70 -28.30
N TYR A 114 39.02 40.65 -28.67
CA TYR A 114 38.72 42.08 -28.58
C TYR A 114 38.99 42.79 -29.91
N GLY A 115 37.94 43.21 -30.63
CA GLY A 115 38.06 43.91 -31.91
C GLY A 115 38.25 45.43 -31.73
N PRO A 116 39.46 45.99 -31.92
CA PRO A 116 39.79 47.33 -31.43
C PRO A 116 39.46 48.47 -32.39
N ASN A 117 39.05 48.18 -33.63
CA ASN A 117 38.82 49.20 -34.67
C ASN A 117 37.68 48.82 -35.64
N ASN A 118 37.28 49.76 -36.50
CA ASN A 118 36.13 49.62 -37.42
C ASN A 118 36.26 48.50 -38.49
N GLN A 119 37.44 47.90 -38.64
CA GLN A 119 37.69 46.85 -39.64
C GLN A 119 37.83 45.46 -39.03
N SER A 120 37.88 45.35 -37.69
CA SER A 120 38.13 44.10 -36.97
C SER A 120 36.85 43.51 -36.39
N GLY A 121 36.55 42.25 -36.72
CA GLY A 121 35.67 41.40 -35.91
C GLY A 121 36.43 40.84 -34.70
N ALA A 122 35.77 40.63 -33.57
CA ALA A 122 36.48 40.29 -32.33
C ALA A 122 36.86 38.81 -32.24
N GLY A 123 35.97 37.88 -32.60
CA GLY A 123 36.35 36.47 -32.75
C GLY A 123 37.19 36.25 -34.01
N ILE A 124 36.58 36.50 -35.17
CA ILE A 124 37.19 36.28 -36.49
C ILE A 124 37.09 37.54 -37.36
N THR A 125 38.23 37.98 -37.90
CA THR A 125 38.29 38.99 -38.98
C THR A 125 38.66 38.31 -40.30
N GLY A 126 37.70 38.25 -41.22
CA GLY A 126 37.83 37.58 -42.52
C GLY A 126 38.49 38.42 -43.62
N SER A 127 38.48 39.76 -43.55
CA SER A 127 39.05 40.63 -44.60
C SER A 127 38.55 40.36 -46.03
N ASN A 128 37.31 39.92 -46.19
CA ASN A 128 36.65 39.44 -47.42
C ASN A 128 37.21 38.11 -47.97
N THR A 129 37.81 37.28 -47.11
CA THR A 129 38.31 35.95 -47.46
C THR A 129 37.21 35.04 -48.03
N ASN A 130 37.60 34.09 -48.88
CA ASN A 130 36.74 33.00 -49.34
C ASN A 130 36.98 31.69 -48.57
N ALA A 131 37.74 31.73 -47.47
CA ALA A 131 38.00 30.57 -46.62
C ALA A 131 36.72 29.98 -46.00
N THR A 132 36.74 28.67 -45.77
CA THR A 132 35.69 27.93 -45.07
C THR A 132 35.92 28.00 -43.57
N ILE A 133 34.88 28.37 -42.82
CA ILE A 133 34.85 28.34 -41.36
C ILE A 133 33.75 27.36 -41.00
N ALA A 134 34.09 26.21 -40.41
CA ALA A 134 33.10 25.20 -40.10
C ALA A 134 33.28 24.53 -38.73
N ASN A 135 32.18 24.04 -38.16
CA ASN A 135 32.16 23.31 -36.89
C ASN A 135 32.85 24.07 -35.74
N CYS A 136 32.74 25.40 -35.71
CA CYS A 136 33.38 26.23 -34.68
C CYS A 136 32.37 26.73 -33.65
N ILE A 137 32.81 26.88 -32.40
CA ILE A 137 32.08 27.58 -31.33
C ILE A 137 32.70 28.96 -31.15
N ILE A 138 32.06 30.01 -31.65
CA ILE A 138 32.58 31.39 -31.59
C ILE A 138 31.81 32.13 -30.50
N LYS A 139 32.45 32.36 -29.36
CA LYS A 139 31.75 32.88 -28.18
C LYS A 139 32.47 33.92 -27.35
N ASP A 140 31.69 34.78 -26.69
CA ASP A 140 32.17 35.76 -25.70
C ASP A 140 33.24 36.73 -26.25
N ASN A 141 33.12 37.11 -27.52
CA ASN A 141 34.02 38.06 -28.18
C ASN A 141 33.42 39.47 -28.23
N ILE A 142 34.24 40.50 -28.02
CA ILE A 142 33.78 41.90 -27.87
C ILE A 142 34.40 42.80 -28.94
N ALA A 143 33.59 43.32 -29.87
CA ALA A 143 34.01 44.30 -30.86
C ALA A 143 33.59 45.72 -30.46
N THR A 144 34.53 46.68 -30.52
CA THR A 144 34.26 48.10 -30.28
C THR A 144 33.39 48.78 -31.35
N LYS A 145 33.14 48.07 -32.46
CA LYS A 145 32.41 48.54 -33.63
C LYS A 145 31.49 47.44 -34.18
N HIS A 146 31.97 46.63 -35.11
CA HIS A 146 31.11 45.67 -35.82
C HIS A 146 31.65 44.24 -35.70
N GLY A 147 30.75 43.23 -35.69
CA GLY A 147 31.13 41.83 -35.81
C GLY A 147 31.76 41.26 -34.54
N GLY A 148 30.97 41.12 -33.47
CA GLY A 148 31.46 40.53 -32.23
C GLY A 148 32.04 39.13 -32.47
N GLY A 149 31.28 38.24 -33.09
CA GLY A 149 31.75 36.91 -33.47
C GLY A 149 32.60 36.92 -34.75
N VAL A 150 31.99 37.17 -35.90
CA VAL A 150 32.62 37.08 -37.23
C VAL A 150 32.38 38.34 -38.05
N ARG A 151 33.42 38.83 -38.72
CA ARG A 151 33.32 39.96 -39.65
C ARG A 151 34.00 39.67 -40.99
N GLY A 152 33.30 39.90 -42.09
CA GLY A 152 33.92 39.99 -43.42
C GLY A 152 34.46 38.66 -43.95
N ALA A 153 33.80 37.54 -43.68
CA ALA A 153 34.11 36.25 -44.31
C ALA A 153 33.08 35.97 -45.42
N ASN A 154 33.56 35.90 -46.66
CA ASN A 154 32.74 35.70 -47.86
C ASN A 154 32.79 34.27 -48.41
N GLY A 155 33.52 33.38 -47.73
CA GLY A 155 33.49 31.94 -47.97
C GLY A 155 32.30 31.27 -47.30
N LEU A 156 32.41 29.96 -47.09
CA LEU A 156 31.38 29.17 -46.41
C LEU A 156 31.53 29.31 -44.88
N ILE A 157 30.46 29.70 -44.20
CA ILE A 157 30.34 29.60 -42.74
C ILE A 157 29.31 28.49 -42.48
N ASP A 158 29.76 27.32 -42.04
CA ASP A 158 28.90 26.13 -41.91
C ASP A 158 28.95 25.52 -40.51
N ALA A 159 27.81 25.00 -40.03
CA ALA A 159 27.76 24.23 -38.78
C ALA A 159 28.44 24.92 -37.58
N CYS A 160 28.37 26.26 -37.50
CA CYS A 160 28.99 27.03 -36.42
C CYS A 160 27.96 27.40 -35.35
N ILE A 161 28.40 27.37 -34.08
CA ILE A 161 27.67 27.90 -32.93
C ILE A 161 28.25 29.28 -32.61
N ILE A 162 27.47 30.34 -32.75
CA ILE A 162 27.91 31.73 -32.55
C ILE A 162 27.08 32.34 -31.44
N THR A 163 27.68 32.53 -30.27
CA THR A 163 26.93 32.90 -29.05
C THR A 163 27.63 33.87 -28.11
N GLY A 164 26.86 34.67 -27.36
CA GLY A 164 27.40 35.56 -26.33
C GLY A 164 28.34 36.65 -26.85
N ASN A 165 28.40 36.88 -28.17
CA ASN A 165 29.28 37.89 -28.75
C ASN A 165 28.66 39.28 -28.69
N TYR A 166 29.49 40.30 -28.57
CA TYR A 166 29.06 41.69 -28.35
C TYR A 166 29.68 42.66 -29.36
N ALA A 167 28.86 43.51 -29.96
CA ALA A 167 29.29 44.63 -30.81
C ALA A 167 28.67 45.96 -30.35
N TYR A 168 29.48 47.02 -30.33
CA TYR A 168 29.01 48.37 -29.94
C TYR A 168 28.24 49.11 -31.04
N ASP A 169 28.37 48.71 -32.31
CA ASP A 169 27.59 49.27 -33.42
C ASP A 169 26.71 48.13 -33.96
N ASP A 170 27.16 47.38 -34.97
CA ASP A 170 26.29 46.42 -35.68
C ASP A 170 26.86 44.99 -35.74
N GLY A 171 25.97 43.98 -35.81
CA GLY A 171 26.37 42.59 -36.04
C GLY A 171 27.04 41.96 -34.82
N GLY A 172 26.28 41.69 -33.75
CA GLY A 172 26.81 41.08 -32.53
C GLY A 172 27.43 39.71 -32.80
N GLY A 173 26.72 38.85 -33.54
CA GLY A 173 27.23 37.56 -34.01
C GLY A 173 28.06 37.69 -35.29
N ILE A 174 27.41 37.97 -36.42
CA ILE A 174 28.02 38.01 -37.77
C ILE A 174 27.76 39.36 -38.43
N THR A 175 28.76 39.93 -39.11
CA THR A 175 28.58 41.15 -39.90
C THR A 175 29.38 41.16 -41.20
N ASP A 176 28.86 41.83 -42.23
CA ASP A 176 29.56 42.04 -43.51
C ASP A 176 30.03 40.73 -44.20
N CYS A 177 29.34 39.62 -43.95
CA CYS A 177 29.65 38.31 -44.54
C CYS A 177 28.73 38.04 -45.73
N HIS A 178 29.29 37.95 -46.93
CA HIS A 178 28.50 37.87 -48.17
C HIS A 178 28.56 36.50 -48.86
N GLY A 179 29.15 35.51 -48.20
CA GLY A 179 29.17 34.10 -48.63
C GLY A 179 27.95 33.32 -48.17
N THR A 180 28.01 31.98 -48.28
CA THR A 180 26.96 31.10 -47.76
C THR A 180 27.13 30.90 -46.25
N ILE A 181 26.04 31.09 -45.50
CA ILE A 181 25.93 30.79 -44.08
C ILE A 181 24.93 29.65 -43.95
N SER A 182 25.40 28.46 -43.59
CA SER A 182 24.59 27.24 -43.51
C SER A 182 24.69 26.53 -42.17
N ASN A 183 23.63 25.82 -41.76
CA ASN A 183 23.62 24.99 -40.55
C ASN A 183 24.07 25.69 -39.25
N CYS A 184 24.03 27.03 -39.20
CA CYS A 184 24.57 27.78 -38.08
C CYS A 184 23.50 28.01 -37.00
N LEU A 185 23.92 27.88 -35.73
CA LEU A 185 23.16 28.30 -34.57
C LEU A 185 23.70 29.63 -34.05
N VAL A 186 22.91 30.70 -34.16
CA VAL A 186 23.31 32.06 -33.76
C VAL A 186 22.38 32.55 -32.65
N TYR A 187 22.86 32.59 -31.41
CA TYR A 187 22.02 32.94 -30.27
C TYR A 187 22.72 33.81 -29.22
N ASP A 188 21.94 34.55 -28.43
CA ASP A 188 22.44 35.39 -27.33
C ASP A 188 23.55 36.39 -27.69
N ASN A 189 23.65 36.78 -28.96
CA ASN A 189 24.57 37.83 -29.38
C ASN A 189 23.94 39.20 -29.24
N THR A 190 24.75 40.22 -28.93
CA THR A 190 24.29 41.58 -28.65
C THR A 190 24.96 42.60 -29.57
N ALA A 191 24.17 43.45 -30.22
CA ALA A 191 24.61 44.68 -30.88
C ALA A 191 23.93 45.89 -30.22
N ILE A 192 24.65 46.97 -29.95
CA ILE A 192 24.00 48.18 -29.41
C ILE A 192 23.17 48.90 -30.46
N ASP A 193 23.56 48.89 -31.73
CA ASP A 193 22.76 49.47 -32.81
C ASP A 193 21.90 48.39 -33.49
N LYS A 194 22.39 47.66 -34.51
CA LYS A 194 21.52 46.77 -35.32
C LYS A 194 22.11 45.39 -35.54
N GLY A 195 21.24 44.42 -35.83
CA GLY A 195 21.68 43.06 -36.18
C GLY A 195 22.36 42.37 -35.00
N GLY A 196 21.61 42.08 -33.94
CA GLY A 196 22.16 41.40 -32.76
C GLY A 196 22.83 40.08 -33.14
N GLY A 197 22.14 39.26 -33.93
CA GLY A 197 22.66 38.03 -34.52
C GLY A 197 23.49 38.32 -35.77
N MET A 198 22.87 38.90 -36.80
CA MET A 198 23.48 39.11 -38.11
C MET A 198 23.20 40.51 -38.70
N ASN A 199 24.20 41.14 -39.32
CA ASN A 199 24.06 42.43 -40.01
C ASN A 199 24.76 42.45 -41.38
N ASN A 200 24.13 43.02 -42.40
CA ASN A 200 24.70 43.19 -43.75
C ASN A 200 25.26 41.89 -44.35
N CYS A 201 24.55 40.78 -44.15
CA CYS A 201 24.90 39.47 -44.66
C CYS A 201 24.14 39.18 -45.96
N ASN A 202 24.66 39.67 -47.08
CA ASN A 202 23.97 39.66 -48.38
C ASN A 202 24.08 38.36 -49.19
N GLY A 203 24.71 37.32 -48.64
CA GLY A 203 24.86 36.01 -49.28
C GLY A 203 23.64 35.10 -49.07
N GLU A 204 23.83 33.79 -49.20
CA GLU A 204 22.78 32.80 -48.92
C GLU A 204 22.81 32.42 -47.43
N ILE A 205 21.70 32.61 -46.72
CA ILE A 205 21.50 32.16 -45.35
C ILE A 205 20.51 31.00 -45.41
N VAL A 206 20.95 29.80 -45.06
CA VAL A 206 20.14 28.61 -45.25
C VAL A 206 20.28 27.67 -44.07
N ASN A 207 19.21 26.97 -43.68
CA ASN A 207 19.29 25.96 -42.63
C ASN A 207 19.87 26.51 -41.30
N CYS A 208 19.56 27.76 -40.94
CA CYS A 208 20.13 28.40 -39.74
C CYS A 208 19.07 28.61 -38.67
N THR A 209 19.46 28.51 -37.39
CA THR A 209 18.62 28.89 -36.25
C THR A 209 19.21 30.15 -35.62
N VAL A 210 18.48 31.26 -35.70
CA VAL A 210 18.88 32.59 -35.21
C VAL A 210 17.92 33.05 -34.12
N VAL A 211 18.30 32.89 -32.85
CA VAL A 211 17.37 33.01 -31.73
C VAL A 211 17.89 33.85 -30.58
N TYR A 212 17.01 34.56 -29.86
CA TYR A 212 17.36 35.29 -28.64
C TYR A 212 18.49 36.34 -28.74
N ASN A 213 18.79 36.84 -29.94
CA ASN A 213 19.79 37.88 -30.12
C ASN A 213 19.21 39.28 -29.82
N THR A 214 20.07 40.16 -29.31
CA THR A 214 19.72 41.49 -28.81
C THR A 214 20.27 42.61 -29.70
N ALA A 215 19.42 43.56 -30.10
CA ALA A 215 19.80 44.80 -30.79
C ALA A 215 19.20 46.01 -30.05
N GLY A 216 19.87 47.15 -30.02
CA GLY A 216 19.35 48.36 -29.37
C GLY A 216 18.53 49.29 -30.29
N VAL A 217 18.61 49.11 -31.61
CA VAL A 217 17.89 49.92 -32.61
C VAL A 217 16.95 49.09 -33.48
N ALA A 218 17.43 48.05 -34.16
CA ALA A 218 16.59 47.25 -35.07
C ALA A 218 17.19 45.89 -35.45
N GLY A 219 16.31 44.91 -35.71
CA GLY A 219 16.67 43.61 -36.28
C GLY A 219 17.57 42.81 -35.36
N GLY A 220 17.04 42.38 -34.21
CA GLY A 220 17.77 41.54 -33.27
C GLY A 220 18.32 40.28 -33.93
N GLY A 221 17.56 39.62 -34.81
CA GLY A 221 18.03 38.45 -35.54
C GLY A 221 18.88 38.82 -36.76
N LEU A 222 18.27 39.43 -37.78
CA LEU A 222 18.93 39.83 -39.03
C LEU A 222 18.63 41.29 -39.40
N ASN A 223 19.65 42.04 -39.81
CA ASN A 223 19.48 43.41 -40.29
C ASN A 223 20.23 43.73 -41.60
N ASP A 224 19.66 44.63 -42.40
CA ASP A 224 20.26 45.26 -43.60
C ASP A 224 20.88 44.26 -44.59
N SER A 225 20.24 43.10 -44.74
CA SER A 225 20.72 42.00 -45.57
C SER A 225 19.82 41.83 -46.79
N THR A 226 20.40 41.73 -47.98
CA THR A 226 19.65 41.59 -49.25
C THR A 226 19.75 40.20 -49.86
N GLY A 227 20.33 39.26 -49.11
CA GLY A 227 20.54 37.87 -49.49
C GLY A 227 19.27 37.02 -49.44
N THR A 228 19.38 35.75 -49.85
CA THR A 228 18.29 34.77 -49.70
C THR A 228 18.35 34.13 -48.32
N VAL A 229 17.18 33.90 -47.73
CA VAL A 229 16.99 33.26 -46.43
C VAL A 229 16.00 32.13 -46.59
N THR A 230 16.44 30.89 -46.43
CA THR A 230 15.58 29.71 -46.62
C THR A 230 15.81 28.64 -45.54
N ASN A 231 14.79 27.88 -45.16
CA ASN A 231 14.90 26.82 -44.14
C ASN A 231 15.47 27.32 -42.82
N CYS A 232 15.21 28.57 -42.45
CA CYS A 232 15.76 29.18 -41.25
C CYS A 232 14.71 29.34 -40.16
N ILE A 233 15.14 29.39 -38.90
CA ILE A 233 14.31 29.78 -37.77
C ILE A 233 14.81 31.12 -37.21
N PHE A 234 13.91 32.10 -37.10
CA PHE A 234 14.16 33.38 -36.42
C PHE A 234 13.14 33.58 -35.29
N TRP A 235 13.58 33.39 -34.04
CA TRP A 235 12.68 33.36 -32.90
C TRP A 235 13.24 34.03 -31.65
N GLY A 236 12.44 34.81 -30.92
CA GLY A 236 12.84 35.39 -29.63
C GLY A 236 13.84 36.54 -29.71
N ASN A 237 14.19 37.04 -30.90
CA ASN A 237 15.13 38.16 -31.03
C ASN A 237 14.48 39.51 -30.67
N SER A 238 15.25 40.44 -30.10
CA SER A 238 14.74 41.76 -29.67
C SER A 238 14.61 42.77 -30.83
N LEU A 239 13.70 43.74 -30.73
CA LEU A 239 13.51 44.82 -31.72
C LEU A 239 13.36 44.32 -33.18
N GLY A 240 12.70 43.17 -33.34
CA GLY A 240 12.33 42.55 -34.61
C GLY A 240 13.22 41.37 -35.01
N GLN A 241 12.61 40.30 -35.54
CA GLN A 241 13.34 39.12 -36.02
C GLN A 241 14.23 39.47 -37.22
N VAL A 242 13.69 40.21 -38.18
CA VAL A 242 14.38 40.65 -39.38
C VAL A 242 13.99 42.10 -39.73
N SER A 243 14.95 42.95 -40.09
CA SER A 243 14.70 44.38 -40.39
C SER A 243 15.63 44.94 -41.46
N GLY A 244 15.25 46.04 -42.13
CA GLY A 244 16.14 46.80 -43.03
C GLY A 244 16.37 46.25 -44.45
N LEU A 245 15.60 45.27 -44.92
CA LEU A 245 15.83 44.59 -46.21
C LEU A 245 15.44 45.45 -47.45
N TRP A 246 16.32 46.28 -48.06
CA TRP A 246 15.94 47.14 -49.21
C TRP A 246 16.50 46.65 -50.58
N PRO A 247 15.74 46.77 -51.70
CA PRO A 247 14.35 47.22 -51.82
C PRO A 247 13.36 46.08 -51.53
N TRP A 248 12.36 46.38 -50.71
CA TRP A 248 11.18 45.52 -50.52
C TRP A 248 10.44 45.45 -51.87
N PRO A 249 10.22 44.25 -52.47
CA PRO A 249 9.27 43.29 -51.90
C PRO A 249 9.58 41.79 -52.10
N ASN A 250 9.01 40.96 -51.22
CA ASN A 250 8.50 39.60 -51.42
C ASN A 250 9.33 38.67 -52.33
N GLY A 251 10.24 37.89 -51.73
CA GLY A 251 10.94 36.80 -52.42
C GLY A 251 12.27 36.37 -51.81
N TYR A 252 12.76 37.06 -50.78
CA TYR A 252 14.05 36.77 -50.16
C TYR A 252 13.96 35.78 -48.99
N MET A 253 12.82 35.68 -48.31
CA MET A 253 12.62 34.74 -47.20
C MET A 253 11.53 33.73 -47.55
N THR A 254 11.89 32.46 -47.62
CA THR A 254 10.98 31.36 -47.97
C THR A 254 11.22 30.15 -47.07
N TYR A 255 10.21 29.29 -46.89
CA TYR A 255 10.29 28.07 -46.09
C TYR A 255 11.03 28.26 -44.76
N SER A 256 10.72 29.35 -44.04
CA SER A 256 11.39 29.73 -42.79
C SER A 256 10.37 30.01 -41.70
N CYS A 257 10.72 29.68 -40.46
CA CYS A 257 9.89 29.91 -39.28
C CYS A 257 10.30 31.22 -38.60
N ILE A 258 9.42 32.23 -38.59
CA ILE A 258 9.75 33.59 -38.19
C ILE A 258 8.67 34.13 -37.24
N GLN A 259 9.07 34.49 -36.03
CA GLN A 259 8.17 35.08 -35.04
C GLN A 259 7.58 36.42 -35.51
N ASP A 260 6.27 36.61 -35.31
CA ASP A 260 5.54 37.85 -35.60
C ASP A 260 5.72 38.36 -37.05
N TRP A 261 5.85 37.45 -38.02
CA TRP A 261 6.03 37.79 -39.42
C TRP A 261 4.69 38.04 -40.13
N ASP A 262 4.46 39.30 -40.51
CA ASP A 262 3.20 39.74 -41.13
C ASP A 262 3.28 39.92 -42.66
N TRP A 263 4.36 39.48 -43.32
CA TRP A 263 4.57 39.69 -44.77
C TRP A 263 4.51 38.41 -45.59
N ASP A 264 4.16 38.55 -46.88
CA ASP A 264 4.05 37.41 -47.79
C ASP A 264 5.43 36.77 -48.08
N GLY A 265 5.50 35.45 -47.99
CA GLY A 265 6.64 34.62 -48.40
C GLY A 265 6.20 33.16 -48.51
N THR A 266 6.63 32.45 -49.56
CA THR A 266 6.21 31.06 -49.80
C THR A 266 6.74 30.16 -48.68
N GLY A 267 5.86 29.34 -48.09
CA GLY A 267 6.24 28.31 -47.12
C GLY A 267 6.66 28.82 -45.74
N ASN A 268 6.57 30.12 -45.47
CA ASN A 268 6.96 30.64 -44.16
C ASN A 268 5.92 30.32 -43.08
N ILE A 269 6.41 30.04 -41.87
CA ILE A 269 5.61 29.66 -40.70
C ILE A 269 5.80 30.72 -39.61
N THR A 270 4.74 31.04 -38.88
CA THR A 270 4.79 32.00 -37.74
C THR A 270 4.44 31.37 -36.40
N THR A 271 4.09 30.08 -36.41
CA THR A 271 3.85 29.25 -35.22
C THR A 271 5.16 29.00 -34.48
N ASN A 272 5.09 28.88 -33.16
CA ASN A 272 6.25 28.57 -32.32
C ASN A 272 7.00 27.31 -32.82
N PRO A 273 8.33 27.37 -33.04
CA PRO A 273 9.13 26.22 -33.47
C PRO A 273 9.24 25.10 -32.42
N ASP A 274 8.75 25.31 -31.20
CA ASP A 274 8.68 24.30 -30.13
C ASP A 274 10.02 23.62 -29.83
N PHE A 275 11.00 24.43 -29.40
CA PHE A 275 12.31 23.92 -28.99
C PHE A 275 12.23 23.11 -27.68
N ILE A 276 13.02 22.03 -27.58
CA ILE A 276 13.04 21.12 -26.42
C ILE A 276 13.33 21.85 -25.10
N ASN A 277 14.39 22.67 -25.04
CA ASN A 277 14.73 23.44 -23.84
C ASN A 277 15.53 24.70 -24.19
N PRO A 278 14.87 25.75 -24.71
CA PRO A 278 15.56 26.99 -25.10
C PRO A 278 16.16 27.76 -23.92
N GLY A 279 15.74 27.50 -22.68
CA GLY A 279 16.31 28.10 -21.47
C GLY A 279 17.57 27.41 -20.94
N GLY A 280 17.95 26.28 -21.55
CA GLY A 280 19.21 25.57 -21.31
C GLY A 280 19.99 25.34 -22.60
N ASP A 281 19.88 26.27 -23.56
CA ASP A 281 20.61 26.32 -24.84
C ASP A 281 20.36 25.12 -25.78
N ASN A 282 19.27 24.37 -25.58
CA ASN A 282 18.88 23.27 -26.46
C ASN A 282 17.76 23.70 -27.42
N TYR A 283 18.17 24.07 -28.64
CA TYR A 283 17.29 24.54 -29.70
C TYR A 283 16.95 23.47 -30.76
N ARG A 284 17.05 22.18 -30.40
CA ARG A 284 16.48 21.10 -31.20
C ARG A 284 14.96 21.17 -31.18
N LEU A 285 14.33 20.72 -32.26
CA LEU A 285 12.88 20.66 -32.40
C LEU A 285 12.31 19.53 -31.53
N SER A 286 11.20 19.78 -30.84
CA SER A 286 10.39 18.72 -30.24
C SER A 286 9.64 17.94 -31.34
N ALA A 287 9.15 16.74 -31.01
CA ALA A 287 8.42 15.88 -31.95
C ALA A 287 7.12 16.49 -32.52
N ASP A 288 6.56 17.53 -31.88
CA ASP A 288 5.33 18.19 -32.34
C ASP A 288 5.61 19.53 -33.05
N SER A 289 6.88 19.80 -33.35
CA SER A 289 7.29 21.07 -33.93
C SER A 289 6.68 21.28 -35.31
N PRO A 290 6.12 22.48 -35.61
CA PRO A 290 5.65 22.81 -36.96
C PRO A 290 6.79 23.01 -37.96
N CYS A 291 8.05 22.96 -37.52
CA CYS A 291 9.22 23.14 -38.36
C CYS A 291 9.77 21.82 -38.93
N ILE A 292 9.22 20.68 -38.49
CA ILE A 292 9.56 19.34 -38.98
C ILE A 292 8.89 19.11 -40.34
N ASP A 293 9.63 18.52 -41.29
CA ASP A 293 9.23 18.20 -42.66
C ASP A 293 8.61 19.39 -43.43
N ALA A 294 9.09 20.61 -43.13
CA ALA A 294 8.46 21.85 -43.57
C ALA A 294 9.35 22.73 -44.47
N GLY A 295 10.63 22.39 -44.64
CA GLY A 295 11.61 23.14 -45.43
C GLY A 295 11.59 22.87 -46.94
N ASP A 296 12.55 23.45 -47.67
CA ASP A 296 12.74 23.31 -49.12
C ASP A 296 14.05 22.57 -49.45
N ASN A 297 13.91 21.32 -49.88
CA ASN A 297 15.03 20.45 -50.26
C ASN A 297 15.88 21.02 -51.39
N THR A 298 15.29 21.87 -52.25
CA THR A 298 15.98 22.40 -53.44
C THR A 298 16.99 23.50 -53.10
N THR A 299 16.95 24.01 -51.87
CA THR A 299 17.83 25.08 -51.38
C THR A 299 18.94 24.58 -50.45
N VAL A 300 18.92 23.31 -50.03
CA VAL A 300 20.02 22.71 -49.26
C VAL A 300 21.30 22.76 -50.12
N PRO A 301 22.39 23.42 -49.66
CA PRO A 301 23.58 23.60 -50.48
C PRO A 301 24.26 22.28 -50.87
N VAL A 302 24.83 22.23 -52.07
CA VAL A 302 25.57 21.06 -52.55
C VAL A 302 26.80 20.81 -51.67
N GLY A 303 26.88 19.63 -51.09
CA GLY A 303 27.98 19.23 -50.18
C GLY A 303 27.58 19.22 -48.70
N ILE A 304 26.43 19.82 -48.36
CA ILE A 304 25.86 19.78 -47.01
C ILE A 304 24.98 18.53 -46.88
N ALA A 305 25.57 17.45 -46.38
CA ALA A 305 24.89 16.16 -46.20
C ALA A 305 24.33 15.97 -44.79
N THR A 306 24.78 16.79 -43.83
CA THR A 306 24.44 16.67 -42.42
C THR A 306 23.94 18.00 -41.84
N ASP A 307 23.25 17.91 -40.71
CA ASP A 307 22.85 19.05 -39.87
C ASP A 307 24.01 19.50 -38.95
N LEU A 308 23.73 20.44 -38.03
CA LEU A 308 24.72 20.97 -37.09
C LEU A 308 25.37 19.89 -36.20
N GLU A 309 24.72 18.75 -35.96
CA GLU A 309 25.24 17.67 -35.11
C GLU A 309 25.87 16.52 -35.90
N GLY A 310 26.01 16.68 -37.22
CA GLY A 310 26.52 15.63 -38.08
C GLY A 310 25.48 14.55 -38.42
N SER A 311 24.21 14.75 -38.06
CA SER A 311 23.11 13.84 -38.43
C SER A 311 22.67 14.09 -39.87
N PRO A 312 22.13 13.10 -40.61
CA PRO A 312 21.70 13.31 -41.99
C PRO A 312 20.71 14.48 -42.13
N ARG A 313 20.91 15.32 -43.16
CA ARG A 313 20.20 16.60 -43.31
C ARG A 313 18.80 16.52 -43.91
N ILE A 314 18.38 15.38 -44.43
CA ILE A 314 17.03 15.21 -45.00
C ILE A 314 16.50 13.87 -44.51
N VAL A 315 15.69 13.91 -43.45
CA VAL A 315 15.16 12.72 -42.76
C VAL A 315 13.66 12.88 -42.58
N ASP A 316 12.91 11.83 -42.92
CA ASP A 316 11.45 11.79 -42.76
C ASP A 316 11.08 11.64 -41.27
N ASP A 317 10.19 12.47 -40.73
CA ASP A 317 9.36 12.05 -39.61
C ASP A 317 8.02 11.49 -40.12
N PRO A 318 7.81 10.17 -40.11
CA PRO A 318 6.59 9.57 -40.67
C PRO A 318 5.31 9.98 -39.92
N ASN A 319 5.42 10.60 -38.74
CA ASN A 319 4.28 11.08 -37.96
C ASN A 319 3.92 12.53 -38.25
N THR A 320 4.81 13.27 -38.90
CA THR A 320 4.59 14.64 -39.34
C THR A 320 4.13 14.67 -40.79
N THR A 321 3.30 15.64 -41.15
CA THR A 321 2.86 15.80 -42.54
C THR A 321 3.87 16.64 -43.29
N ASP A 322 4.41 16.12 -44.39
CA ASP A 322 5.23 16.88 -45.34
C ASP A 322 4.51 18.15 -45.81
N THR A 323 4.93 19.30 -45.30
CA THR A 323 4.39 20.61 -45.70
C THR A 323 5.37 21.42 -46.55
N GLY A 324 6.62 21.01 -46.60
CA GLY A 324 7.68 21.67 -47.36
C GLY A 324 7.71 21.37 -48.85
N ASN A 325 8.79 21.77 -49.51
CA ASN A 325 8.95 21.71 -50.97
C ASN A 325 10.11 20.81 -51.37
N GLY A 326 9.81 19.79 -52.19
CA GLY A 326 10.80 18.82 -52.60
C GLY A 326 10.18 17.47 -52.91
N THR A 327 11.03 16.48 -53.12
CA THR A 327 10.63 15.07 -53.06
C THR A 327 10.92 14.57 -51.66
N ALA A 328 9.91 14.05 -50.97
CA ALA A 328 10.04 13.45 -49.65
C ALA A 328 11.19 12.41 -49.61
N PRO A 329 11.94 12.30 -48.49
CA PRO A 329 11.77 13.04 -47.22
C PRO A 329 12.03 14.55 -47.36
N ILE A 330 11.42 15.38 -46.51
CA ILE A 330 11.52 16.84 -46.57
C ILE A 330 12.44 17.35 -45.46
N VAL A 331 13.32 18.30 -45.77
CA VAL A 331 14.24 18.91 -44.80
C VAL A 331 13.51 19.75 -43.76
N ASP A 332 14.01 19.78 -42.53
CA ASP A 332 13.49 20.65 -41.48
C ASP A 332 13.97 22.09 -41.60
N MET A 333 13.19 23.01 -41.02
CA MET A 333 13.66 24.39 -40.84
C MET A 333 14.62 24.46 -39.65
N GLY A 334 15.74 25.17 -39.81
CA GLY A 334 16.70 25.45 -38.74
C GLY A 334 18.03 24.72 -38.88
N ALA A 335 18.90 24.89 -37.87
CA ALA A 335 20.24 24.32 -37.82
C ALA A 335 20.26 22.79 -37.63
N TYR A 336 19.21 22.25 -37.03
CA TYR A 336 19.06 20.83 -36.71
C TYR A 336 18.04 20.17 -37.64
N GLU A 337 18.26 18.90 -37.95
CA GLU A 337 17.26 18.02 -38.53
C GLU A 337 16.71 17.13 -37.42
N PHE A 338 15.40 17.03 -37.28
CA PHE A 338 14.75 16.15 -36.33
C PHE A 338 15.06 14.69 -36.68
N GLN A 339 15.88 14.08 -35.83
CA GLN A 339 16.11 12.65 -35.89
C GLN A 339 15.07 11.96 -35.02
N ALA A 340 14.26 11.08 -35.60
CA ALA A 340 13.49 10.11 -34.82
C ALA A 340 14.49 9.15 -34.13
N LEU A 341 14.82 9.38 -32.84
CA LEU A 341 15.87 8.60 -32.17
C LEU A 341 15.32 7.37 -31.41
N PRO A 342 15.94 6.18 -31.55
CA PRO A 342 15.63 5.01 -30.73
C PRO A 342 15.90 5.22 -29.23
N THR A 343 15.23 4.48 -28.36
CA THR A 343 15.50 4.48 -26.90
C THR A 343 15.51 3.06 -26.37
N ILE A 344 16.62 2.61 -25.77
CA ILE A 344 16.77 1.27 -25.20
C ILE A 344 16.07 1.22 -23.84
N VAL A 345 15.09 0.36 -23.67
CA VAL A 345 14.52 0.00 -22.37
C VAL A 345 14.87 -1.45 -22.09
N VAL A 346 15.47 -1.71 -20.93
CA VAL A 346 15.86 -3.06 -20.48
C VAL A 346 15.27 -3.35 -19.11
N TRP A 347 14.76 -4.57 -18.90
CA TRP A 347 14.31 -5.02 -17.58
C TRP A 347 14.45 -6.54 -17.41
N PRO A 348 14.79 -7.02 -16.19
CA PRO A 348 15.19 -6.23 -15.02
C PRO A 348 16.55 -5.52 -15.21
N GLU A 349 16.80 -4.43 -14.47
CA GLU A 349 18.08 -3.67 -14.52
C GLU A 349 19.15 -4.26 -13.59
N VAL A 350 18.73 -5.08 -12.62
CA VAL A 350 19.61 -5.77 -11.66
C VAL A 350 19.15 -7.22 -11.55
N ILE A 351 20.10 -8.16 -11.56
CA ILE A 351 19.88 -9.60 -11.39
C ILE A 351 20.81 -10.10 -10.28
N GLU A 352 20.22 -10.57 -9.18
CA GLU A 352 20.95 -11.20 -8.07
C GLU A 352 20.65 -12.70 -8.04
N LEU A 353 21.70 -13.52 -8.05
CA LEU A 353 21.61 -14.98 -8.08
C LEU A 353 22.54 -15.60 -7.05
N SER A 354 22.21 -16.82 -6.65
CA SER A 354 23.08 -17.63 -5.81
C SER A 354 23.22 -19.05 -6.37
N ALA A 355 24.41 -19.62 -6.30
CA ALA A 355 24.67 -21.01 -6.67
C ALA A 355 25.56 -21.70 -5.62
N LEU A 356 25.42 -23.01 -5.45
CA LEU A 356 26.31 -23.76 -4.57
C LEU A 356 27.63 -24.06 -5.29
N GLU A 357 28.78 -23.90 -4.62
CA GLU A 357 30.09 -24.30 -5.17
C GLU A 357 30.05 -25.79 -5.57
N ALA A 358 30.42 -26.08 -6.83
CA ALA A 358 30.32 -27.40 -7.47
C ALA A 358 28.88 -27.97 -7.60
N GLY A 359 27.85 -27.13 -7.50
CA GLY A 359 26.45 -27.45 -7.77
C GLY A 359 26.08 -27.42 -9.26
N SER A 360 24.79 -27.35 -9.56
CA SER A 360 24.30 -27.06 -10.92
C SER A 360 24.30 -25.56 -11.19
N ASP A 361 24.48 -25.18 -12.45
CA ASP A 361 24.29 -23.80 -12.89
C ASP A 361 22.89 -23.28 -12.49
N PRO A 362 22.77 -21.98 -12.12
CA PRO A 362 21.47 -21.32 -12.00
C PRO A 362 20.62 -21.49 -13.26
N ASN A 363 19.29 -21.46 -13.09
CA ASN A 363 18.40 -21.39 -14.24
C ASN A 363 18.66 -20.12 -15.04
N ASP A 364 18.61 -20.23 -16.37
CA ASP A 364 18.70 -19.08 -17.27
C ASP A 364 17.75 -17.95 -16.83
N GLN A 365 18.26 -16.73 -16.80
CA GLN A 365 17.47 -15.53 -16.54
C GLN A 365 17.07 -14.89 -17.85
N ILE A 366 15.90 -14.23 -17.89
CA ILE A 366 15.44 -13.54 -19.08
C ILE A 366 15.51 -12.04 -18.83
N ILE A 367 16.31 -11.34 -19.64
CA ILE A 367 16.19 -9.89 -19.78
C ILE A 367 15.32 -9.58 -20.98
N LYS A 368 14.59 -8.48 -20.88
CA LYS A 368 13.68 -7.97 -21.89
C LYS A 368 14.21 -6.66 -22.41
N ILE A 369 14.35 -6.56 -23.72
CA ILE A 369 14.82 -5.36 -24.41
C ILE A 369 13.68 -4.85 -25.28
N ARG A 370 13.40 -3.56 -25.21
CA ARG A 370 12.38 -2.92 -26.03
C ARG A 370 12.83 -1.54 -26.47
N ASN A 371 12.46 -1.18 -27.70
CA ASN A 371 12.52 0.19 -28.15
C ASN A 371 11.35 1.03 -27.59
N ALA A 372 11.64 2.11 -26.87
CA ALA A 372 10.64 3.12 -26.50
C ALA A 372 10.64 4.34 -27.43
N GLY A 373 11.59 4.42 -28.37
CA GLY A 373 11.68 5.49 -29.36
C GLY A 373 10.97 5.17 -30.69
N PRO A 374 10.79 6.18 -31.55
CA PRO A 374 10.13 6.04 -32.85
C PRO A 374 10.94 5.28 -33.93
N ALA A 375 12.26 5.15 -33.80
CA ALA A 375 13.13 4.43 -34.74
C ALA A 375 13.69 3.13 -34.18
N THR A 376 13.91 2.12 -35.02
CA THR A 376 14.39 0.77 -34.63
C THR A 376 15.71 0.80 -33.88
N ILE A 377 15.81 0.10 -32.73
CA ILE A 377 17.10 -0.23 -32.13
C ILE A 377 17.70 -1.48 -32.79
N ASN A 378 19.01 -1.50 -33.06
CA ASN A 378 19.83 -2.67 -33.39
C ASN A 378 20.77 -2.95 -32.22
N TRP A 379 20.23 -3.55 -31.17
CA TRP A 379 20.98 -3.75 -29.92
C TRP A 379 22.02 -4.86 -30.06
N GLN A 380 23.15 -4.66 -29.38
CA GLN A 380 24.21 -5.63 -29.17
C GLN A 380 24.49 -5.75 -27.67
N ILE A 381 24.83 -6.95 -27.22
CA ILE A 381 25.15 -7.26 -25.84
C ILE A 381 26.63 -7.62 -25.74
N SER A 382 27.29 -7.13 -24.71
CA SER A 382 28.65 -7.54 -24.35
C SER A 382 28.82 -7.64 -22.84
N GLU A 383 29.57 -8.65 -22.41
CA GLU A 383 29.94 -8.93 -21.03
C GLU A 383 31.45 -9.18 -20.92
N GLU A 384 32.05 -8.82 -19.78
CA GLU A 384 33.48 -9.05 -19.52
C GLU A 384 33.76 -10.32 -18.68
N CYS A 385 32.72 -11.10 -18.37
CA CYS A 385 32.81 -12.19 -17.39
C CYS A 385 32.74 -13.56 -18.06
N SER A 386 33.64 -14.46 -17.68
CA SER A 386 33.72 -15.80 -18.28
C SER A 386 32.61 -16.76 -17.82
N TRP A 387 31.80 -16.38 -16.84
CA TRP A 387 30.76 -17.21 -16.21
C TRP A 387 29.33 -16.81 -16.63
N LEU A 388 29.17 -15.75 -17.43
CA LEU A 388 27.88 -15.25 -17.91
C LEU A 388 27.89 -15.24 -19.44
N ALA A 389 26.80 -15.64 -20.08
CA ALA A 389 26.65 -15.60 -21.53
C ALA A 389 25.24 -15.21 -21.94
N ALA A 390 25.12 -14.24 -22.85
CA ALA A 390 23.83 -13.82 -23.42
C ALA A 390 23.47 -14.57 -24.71
N ASN A 391 22.21 -14.95 -24.89
CA ASN A 391 21.71 -15.56 -26.12
C ASN A 391 20.28 -15.12 -26.46
N PRO A 392 20.05 -14.43 -27.60
CA PRO A 392 21.06 -13.99 -28.58
C PRO A 392 21.88 -12.77 -28.11
N GLU A 393 23.14 -12.64 -28.57
CA GLU A 393 24.05 -11.51 -28.27
C GLU A 393 23.73 -10.22 -29.06
N SER A 394 22.80 -10.29 -30.01
CA SER A 394 22.39 -9.13 -30.81
C SER A 394 20.99 -9.35 -31.40
N GLY A 395 20.27 -8.26 -31.63
CA GLY A 395 18.94 -8.28 -32.25
C GLY A 395 18.49 -6.90 -32.70
N SER A 396 17.20 -6.78 -33.01
CA SER A 396 16.59 -5.52 -33.43
C SER A 396 15.18 -5.40 -32.90
N SER A 397 14.80 -4.25 -32.35
CA SER A 397 13.44 -3.98 -31.84
C SER A 397 12.86 -2.71 -32.45
N THR A 398 11.64 -2.80 -32.98
CA THR A 398 10.84 -1.65 -33.47
C THR A 398 9.86 -1.11 -32.44
N GLY A 399 9.79 -1.72 -31.25
CA GLY A 399 8.84 -1.39 -30.18
C GLY A 399 8.24 -2.64 -29.51
N GLU A 400 8.44 -3.80 -30.11
CA GLU A 400 8.22 -5.13 -29.54
C GLU A 400 9.23 -5.45 -28.43
N ILE A 401 8.89 -6.46 -27.63
CA ILE A 401 9.75 -6.97 -26.55
C ILE A 401 10.58 -8.11 -27.13
N ASP A 402 11.90 -7.93 -27.14
CA ASP A 402 12.88 -8.97 -27.40
C ASP A 402 13.29 -9.62 -26.07
N GLU A 403 13.28 -10.94 -26.01
CA GLU A 403 13.73 -11.71 -24.85
C GLU A 403 15.12 -12.29 -25.10
N VAL A 404 16.05 -12.02 -24.18
CA VAL A 404 17.41 -12.57 -24.20
C VAL A 404 17.60 -13.45 -22.98
N SER A 405 18.01 -14.70 -23.24
CA SER A 405 18.35 -15.67 -22.20
C SER A 405 19.78 -15.44 -21.74
N LEU A 406 19.99 -15.28 -20.45
CA LEU A 406 21.29 -15.21 -19.80
C LEU A 406 21.58 -16.55 -19.16
N GLY A 407 22.54 -17.29 -19.72
CA GLY A 407 23.04 -18.54 -19.15
C GLY A 407 24.25 -18.28 -18.26
N MET A 408 24.32 -18.99 -17.13
CA MET A 408 25.46 -18.91 -16.21
C MET A 408 26.24 -20.24 -16.24
N ASP A 409 27.57 -20.18 -16.13
CA ASP A 409 28.46 -21.34 -15.98
C ASP A 409 29.31 -21.16 -14.72
N ILE A 410 28.98 -21.93 -13.68
CA ILE A 410 29.71 -21.86 -12.40
C ILE A 410 30.96 -22.76 -12.37
N SER A 411 31.28 -23.44 -13.47
CA SER A 411 32.37 -24.41 -13.52
C SER A 411 33.73 -23.79 -13.21
N GLY A 412 34.31 -24.19 -12.07
CA GLY A 412 35.64 -23.74 -11.66
C GLY A 412 35.66 -22.40 -10.92
N LEU A 413 34.49 -21.82 -10.63
CA LEU A 413 34.37 -20.74 -9.65
C LEU A 413 34.52 -21.32 -8.23
N GLY A 414 35.29 -20.63 -7.39
CA GLY A 414 35.33 -20.91 -5.95
C GLY A 414 34.18 -20.19 -5.26
N TRP A 415 34.02 -20.38 -3.96
CA TRP A 415 33.03 -19.60 -3.21
C TRP A 415 33.42 -18.11 -3.13
N GLY A 416 32.42 -17.23 -3.25
CA GLY A 416 32.58 -15.78 -3.29
C GLY A 416 31.53 -15.10 -4.17
N ILE A 417 31.51 -13.76 -4.11
CA ILE A 417 30.62 -12.92 -4.92
C ILE A 417 31.33 -12.59 -6.24
N TYR A 418 30.62 -12.78 -7.34
CA TYR A 418 31.06 -12.50 -8.70
C TYR A 418 30.09 -11.50 -9.33
N ASP A 419 30.54 -10.27 -9.53
CA ASP A 419 29.74 -9.22 -10.19
C ASP A 419 30.11 -9.11 -11.67
N CYS A 420 29.12 -8.83 -12.51
CA CYS A 420 29.28 -8.61 -13.94
C CYS A 420 28.35 -7.53 -14.47
N ASP A 421 28.91 -6.59 -15.24
CA ASP A 421 28.14 -5.61 -15.98
C ASP A 421 27.83 -6.16 -17.38
N LEU A 422 26.55 -6.36 -17.67
CA LEU A 422 26.06 -6.69 -19.00
C LEU A 422 25.72 -5.39 -19.75
N THR A 423 26.48 -5.07 -20.79
CA THR A 423 26.33 -3.82 -21.55
C THR A 423 25.46 -4.05 -22.79
N ILE A 424 24.30 -3.39 -22.84
CA ILE A 424 23.40 -3.36 -24.00
C ILE A 424 23.64 -2.05 -24.75
N SER A 425 24.13 -2.15 -25.98
CA SER A 425 24.49 -0.99 -26.78
C SER A 425 23.75 -0.94 -28.11
N ASP A 426 23.36 0.26 -28.50
CA ASP A 426 23.02 0.61 -29.88
C ASP A 426 23.55 2.03 -30.12
N PRO A 427 24.54 2.24 -31.01
CA PRO A 427 25.10 3.56 -31.30
C PRO A 427 24.08 4.63 -31.68
N CYS A 428 22.91 4.23 -32.19
CA CYS A 428 21.86 5.15 -32.61
C CYS A 428 20.90 5.55 -31.48
N ALA A 429 20.87 4.83 -30.35
CA ALA A 429 19.90 5.11 -29.28
C ALA A 429 20.33 6.26 -28.37
N VAL A 430 19.36 7.09 -27.95
CA VAL A 430 19.60 8.29 -27.10
C VAL A 430 20.24 8.00 -25.75
N ASN A 431 20.05 6.78 -25.24
CA ASN A 431 20.49 6.35 -23.91
C ASN A 431 21.49 5.19 -23.97
N ASN A 432 22.30 5.16 -25.03
CA ASN A 432 23.34 4.18 -25.25
C ASN A 432 24.63 4.48 -24.43
N PRO A 433 25.27 3.46 -23.82
CA PRO A 433 24.76 2.12 -23.56
C PRO A 433 23.87 2.05 -22.30
N ARG A 434 23.08 0.98 -22.18
CA ARG A 434 22.40 0.59 -20.92
C ARG A 434 23.15 -0.57 -20.28
N ILE A 435 23.20 -0.56 -18.95
CA ILE A 435 23.88 -1.59 -18.15
C ILE A 435 22.83 -2.37 -17.37
N VAL A 436 22.97 -3.69 -17.36
CA VAL A 436 22.29 -4.59 -16.42
C VAL A 436 23.34 -5.16 -15.49
N GLU A 437 23.17 -4.95 -14.19
CA GLU A 437 24.08 -5.47 -13.17
C GLU A 437 23.70 -6.92 -12.84
N VAL A 438 24.65 -7.85 -12.93
CA VAL A 438 24.44 -9.27 -12.61
C VAL A 438 25.40 -9.67 -11.50
N SER A 439 24.88 -10.02 -10.33
CA SER A 439 25.65 -10.51 -9.18
C SER A 439 25.36 -11.98 -8.93
N LEU A 440 26.41 -12.80 -8.84
CA LEU A 440 26.33 -14.22 -8.53
C LEU A 440 27.10 -14.53 -7.25
N ASP A 441 26.39 -14.95 -6.20
CA ASP A 441 26.97 -15.46 -4.96
C ASP A 441 27.20 -16.97 -5.04
N VAL A 442 28.45 -17.41 -5.11
CA VAL A 442 28.83 -18.83 -5.06
C VAL A 442 29.07 -19.23 -3.61
N ILE A 443 28.18 -20.06 -3.09
CA ILE A 443 28.08 -20.43 -1.67
C ILE A 443 29.00 -21.64 -1.38
N GLY A 444 29.96 -21.47 -0.46
CA GLY A 444 30.83 -22.53 0.07
C GLY A 444 30.13 -23.44 1.10
N PRO A 445 30.84 -24.34 1.82
CA PRO A 445 30.19 -25.24 2.77
C PRO A 445 29.59 -24.48 3.97
N ILE A 446 28.42 -24.92 4.43
CA ILE A 446 27.69 -24.34 5.57
C ILE A 446 27.36 -25.46 6.54
N ILE A 447 27.74 -25.30 7.80
CA ILE A 447 27.36 -26.20 8.89
C ILE A 447 25.89 -25.96 9.22
N GLU A 448 25.03 -26.90 8.86
CA GLU A 448 23.64 -26.96 9.31
C GLU A 448 23.52 -28.00 10.43
N LEU A 449 22.98 -27.57 11.57
CA LEU A 449 22.77 -28.40 12.75
C LEU A 449 21.27 -28.64 12.95
N SER A 450 20.86 -29.83 13.37
CA SER A 450 19.44 -30.08 13.72
C SER A 450 18.93 -29.25 14.90
N ALA A 451 19.84 -28.83 15.79
CA ALA A 451 19.53 -28.00 16.94
C ALA A 451 20.80 -27.30 17.46
N SER A 452 20.62 -26.09 18.01
CA SER A 452 21.66 -25.36 18.77
C SER A 452 21.69 -25.73 20.25
N GLU A 453 20.70 -26.48 20.73
CA GLU A 453 20.61 -26.96 22.10
C GLU A 453 19.98 -28.36 22.19
N PHE A 454 20.40 -29.15 23.17
CA PHE A 454 19.80 -30.44 23.52
C PHE A 454 19.50 -30.48 25.01
N ASN A 455 18.25 -30.79 25.33
CA ASN A 455 17.77 -30.86 26.70
C ASN A 455 17.47 -32.32 27.08
N PHE A 456 18.17 -32.81 28.09
CA PHE A 456 17.95 -34.11 28.71
C PHE A 456 17.28 -33.91 30.06
N ILE A 457 16.30 -34.76 30.35
CA ILE A 457 15.64 -34.82 31.65
C ILE A 457 15.80 -36.23 32.18
N ALA A 458 16.28 -36.34 33.41
CA ALA A 458 16.32 -37.59 34.15
C ALA A 458 15.78 -37.39 35.55
N PHE A 459 15.20 -38.44 36.13
CA PHE A 459 14.84 -38.45 37.54
C PHE A 459 16.02 -38.94 38.37
N GLU A 460 16.25 -38.33 39.53
CA GLU A 460 17.24 -38.81 40.49
C GLU A 460 16.99 -40.30 40.80
N ASP A 461 18.05 -41.12 40.78
CA ASP A 461 18.01 -42.59 40.87
C ASP A 461 17.21 -43.32 39.75
N GLY A 462 16.88 -42.63 38.67
CA GLY A 462 16.18 -43.14 37.50
C GLY A 462 17.06 -43.92 36.51
N ARG A 463 16.61 -44.02 35.27
CA ARG A 463 17.42 -44.53 34.14
C ARG A 463 18.02 -43.37 33.37
N ASP A 464 19.16 -43.61 32.74
CA ASP A 464 19.72 -42.68 31.75
C ASP A 464 18.66 -42.32 30.70
N PRO A 465 18.56 -41.04 30.32
CA PRO A 465 17.62 -40.62 29.29
C PRO A 465 18.05 -41.20 27.94
N ASN A 466 17.07 -41.37 27.03
CA ASN A 466 17.35 -41.88 25.70
C ASN A 466 18.32 -40.96 24.96
N ASN A 467 19.23 -41.57 24.20
CA ASN A 467 20.14 -40.82 23.35
C ASN A 467 19.38 -39.86 22.42
N GLN A 468 19.87 -38.64 22.29
CA GLN A 468 19.39 -37.68 21.31
C GLN A 468 20.36 -37.65 20.12
N ILE A 469 19.88 -37.26 18.94
CA ILE A 469 20.67 -37.24 17.71
C ILE A 469 20.85 -35.80 17.27
N LEU A 470 22.11 -35.35 17.23
CA LEU A 470 22.51 -34.17 16.49
C LEU A 470 22.76 -34.57 15.04
N THR A 471 22.00 -34.01 14.09
CA THR A 471 22.35 -34.14 12.67
C THR A 471 23.20 -32.98 12.23
N ILE A 472 24.33 -33.27 11.60
CA ILE A 472 25.20 -32.29 10.97
C ILE A 472 25.10 -32.50 9.46
N ARG A 473 24.77 -31.45 8.73
CA ARG A 473 24.57 -31.48 7.29
C ARG A 473 25.29 -30.31 6.65
N ASN A 474 25.82 -30.51 5.43
CA ASN A 474 26.21 -29.40 4.59
C ASN A 474 24.97 -28.77 3.94
N ALA A 475 24.62 -27.55 4.32
CA ALA A 475 23.57 -26.77 3.63
C ALA A 475 24.13 -25.89 2.50
N GLY A 476 25.46 -25.80 2.38
CA GLY A 476 26.15 -25.02 1.37
C GLY A 476 26.77 -25.87 0.27
N GLY A 477 27.66 -25.27 -0.53
CA GLY A 477 28.42 -25.96 -1.57
C GLY A 477 29.61 -26.74 -1.05
N ALA A 478 30.38 -27.34 -1.96
CA ALA A 478 31.53 -28.19 -1.66
C ALA A 478 31.24 -29.31 -0.61
N ALA A 479 32.28 -29.92 -0.03
CA ALA A 479 32.13 -30.95 1.01
C ALA A 479 32.45 -30.37 2.39
N LEU A 480 31.57 -30.58 3.36
CA LEU A 480 31.75 -30.20 4.76
C LEU A 480 32.47 -31.33 5.53
N ASN A 481 33.71 -31.10 5.96
CA ASN A 481 34.57 -31.96 6.77
C ASN A 481 34.52 -31.52 8.25
N TRP A 482 33.42 -31.85 8.93
CA TRP A 482 33.15 -31.38 10.29
C TRP A 482 33.88 -32.21 11.37
N GLN A 483 34.19 -31.56 12.50
CA GLN A 483 34.74 -32.15 13.73
C GLN A 483 34.02 -31.62 14.96
N ILE A 484 33.92 -32.41 16.03
CA ILE A 484 33.27 -32.06 17.32
C ILE A 484 34.27 -32.19 18.47
N SER A 485 34.21 -31.23 19.41
CA SER A 485 34.92 -31.29 20.71
C SER A 485 33.97 -30.94 21.87
N GLU A 486 34.20 -31.52 23.06
CA GLU A 486 33.39 -31.37 24.28
C GLU A 486 34.26 -31.40 25.57
N THR A 487 33.69 -31.05 26.73
CA THR A 487 34.42 -30.88 28.01
C THR A 487 33.86 -31.63 29.23
N CYS A 488 32.90 -32.55 29.10
CA CYS A 488 32.05 -33.03 30.21
C CYS A 488 32.07 -34.56 30.37
N ASP A 489 32.23 -35.01 31.62
CA ASP A 489 32.35 -36.44 31.93
C ASP A 489 31.02 -37.22 31.89
N TRP A 490 29.86 -36.53 31.89
CA TRP A 490 28.51 -37.14 31.90
C TRP A 490 27.91 -37.33 30.50
N LEU A 491 28.54 -36.81 29.45
CA LEU A 491 28.05 -36.82 28.08
C LEU A 491 29.02 -37.58 27.16
N THR A 492 28.51 -38.50 26.34
CA THR A 492 29.27 -39.20 25.30
C THR A 492 28.76 -38.80 23.92
N VAL A 493 29.68 -38.38 23.04
CA VAL A 493 29.41 -37.96 21.65
C VAL A 493 30.01 -38.96 20.66
N ASN A 494 29.21 -39.50 19.73
CA ASN A 494 29.70 -40.46 18.73
C ASN A 494 28.91 -40.43 17.41
N PRO A 495 29.56 -40.27 16.24
CA PRO A 495 30.99 -40.03 16.02
C PRO A 495 31.40 -38.55 16.25
N THR A 496 32.70 -38.29 16.47
CA THR A 496 33.26 -36.94 16.72
C THR A 496 33.80 -36.23 15.47
N SER A 497 33.70 -36.84 14.29
CA SER A 497 34.06 -36.22 13.00
C SER A 497 33.38 -36.94 11.84
N GLY A 498 33.19 -36.26 10.72
CA GLY A 498 32.63 -36.84 9.50
C GLY A 498 32.77 -35.94 8.28
N VAL A 499 32.15 -36.38 7.18
CA VAL A 499 32.08 -35.63 5.92
C VAL A 499 30.62 -35.62 5.46
N SER A 500 30.09 -34.45 5.13
CA SER A 500 28.75 -34.28 4.56
C SER A 500 28.85 -33.59 3.19
N THR A 501 28.22 -34.17 2.18
CA THR A 501 28.02 -33.55 0.85
C THR A 501 26.58 -33.06 0.63
N GLY A 502 25.82 -32.90 1.72
CA GLY A 502 24.40 -32.57 1.70
C GLY A 502 23.51 -33.63 2.32
N GLU A 503 24.04 -34.80 2.66
CA GLU A 503 23.37 -35.81 3.47
C GLU A 503 23.55 -35.54 4.97
N PRO A 504 22.50 -35.72 5.80
CA PRO A 504 22.63 -35.53 7.25
C PRO A 504 23.48 -36.64 7.86
N ASN A 505 24.57 -36.27 8.52
CA ASN A 505 25.37 -37.15 9.35
C ASN A 505 24.76 -37.18 10.77
N GLN A 506 24.49 -38.36 11.31
CA GLN A 506 23.88 -38.53 12.63
C GLN A 506 24.94 -38.71 13.72
N VAL A 507 24.90 -37.88 14.75
CA VAL A 507 25.77 -37.91 15.93
C VAL A 507 24.93 -38.20 17.16
N ALA A 508 25.19 -39.33 17.82
CA ALA A 508 24.48 -39.70 19.04
C ALA A 508 25.08 -38.99 20.26
N LEU A 509 24.21 -38.34 21.02
CA LEU A 509 24.47 -37.71 22.32
C LEU A 509 23.87 -38.63 23.39
N SER A 510 24.72 -39.24 24.23
CA SER A 510 24.32 -40.22 25.24
C SER A 510 24.72 -39.72 26.64
N VAL A 511 23.79 -39.74 27.58
CA VAL A 511 23.99 -39.23 28.94
C VAL A 511 24.17 -40.37 29.93
N ASP A 512 25.05 -40.20 30.92
CA ASP A 512 25.19 -41.05 32.11
C ASP A 512 24.85 -40.24 33.37
N ILE A 513 23.76 -40.62 34.07
CA ILE A 513 23.29 -39.92 35.27
C ILE A 513 23.89 -40.46 36.56
N SER A 514 24.74 -41.50 36.48
CA SER A 514 25.24 -42.23 37.64
C SER A 514 26.04 -41.32 38.59
N GLY A 515 25.52 -41.13 39.81
CA GLY A 515 26.20 -40.34 40.84
C GLY A 515 26.02 -38.81 40.70
N LEU A 516 25.17 -38.35 39.78
CA LEU A 516 24.74 -36.96 39.71
C LEU A 516 23.62 -36.71 40.73
N GLY A 517 23.74 -35.65 41.53
CA GLY A 517 22.63 -35.15 42.35
C GLY A 517 21.63 -34.36 41.51
N TRP A 518 20.42 -34.15 42.05
CA TRP A 518 19.42 -33.28 41.42
C TRP A 518 19.94 -31.85 41.20
N GLY A 519 19.58 -31.26 40.06
CA GLY A 519 20.12 -29.98 39.60
C GLY A 519 20.40 -29.96 38.09
N THR A 520 20.88 -28.81 37.61
CA THR A 520 21.19 -28.56 36.20
C THR A 520 22.68 -28.79 35.93
N HIS A 521 22.99 -29.59 34.92
CA HIS A 521 24.36 -29.84 34.43
C HIS A 521 24.45 -29.40 32.97
N ILE A 522 25.43 -28.58 32.60
CA ILE A 522 25.56 -27.98 31.25
C ILE A 522 26.87 -28.43 30.61
N CYS A 523 26.81 -28.74 29.31
CA CYS A 523 27.97 -29.05 28.47
C CYS A 523 27.91 -28.28 27.15
N GLU A 524 29.05 -27.83 26.63
CA GLU A 524 29.13 -27.15 25.33
C GLU A 524 29.88 -28.03 24.32
N LEU A 525 29.26 -28.26 23.15
CA LEU A 525 29.89 -28.92 22.00
C LEU A 525 30.34 -27.86 21.00
N THR A 526 31.56 -27.94 20.49
CA THR A 526 32.04 -27.09 19.39
C THR A 526 32.18 -27.91 18.11
N ILE A 527 31.50 -27.49 17.03
CA ILE A 527 31.49 -28.11 15.71
C ILE A 527 32.25 -27.20 14.73
N SER A 528 33.26 -27.74 14.03
CA SER A 528 34.12 -26.94 13.16
C SER A 528 34.50 -27.62 11.83
N ASP A 529 34.66 -26.82 10.78
CA ASP A 529 35.34 -27.15 9.52
C ASP A 529 36.08 -25.87 9.05
N PRO A 530 37.41 -25.89 8.84
CA PRO A 530 38.19 -24.71 8.43
C PRO A 530 37.69 -23.96 7.18
N TYR A 531 36.89 -24.58 6.32
CA TYR A 531 36.40 -23.99 5.07
C TYR A 531 34.91 -23.67 5.09
N ALA A 532 34.19 -23.98 6.18
CA ALA A 532 32.78 -23.65 6.28
C ALA A 532 32.57 -22.18 6.65
N MET A 533 31.64 -21.51 5.97
CA MET A 533 31.43 -20.06 6.10
C MET A 533 30.96 -19.63 7.49
N ASN A 534 30.31 -20.53 8.22
CA ASN A 534 29.77 -20.28 9.56
C ASN A 534 30.52 -21.06 10.66
N THR A 535 31.80 -21.39 10.46
CA THR A 535 32.60 -22.13 11.45
C THR A 535 33.26 -21.23 12.52
N PRO A 536 33.45 -21.70 13.78
CA PRO A 536 32.81 -22.86 14.41
C PRO A 536 31.37 -22.54 14.84
N GLN A 537 30.55 -23.58 14.98
CA GLN A 537 29.21 -23.53 15.60
C GLN A 537 29.25 -24.19 16.98
N THR A 538 28.41 -23.74 17.91
CA THR A 538 28.30 -24.29 19.27
C THR A 538 26.93 -24.90 19.52
N VAL A 539 26.89 -25.98 20.28
CA VAL A 539 25.65 -26.62 20.74
C VAL A 539 25.70 -26.77 22.26
N GLU A 540 24.70 -26.23 22.96
CA GLU A 540 24.56 -26.42 24.40
C GLU A 540 23.82 -27.75 24.68
N VAL A 541 24.32 -28.54 25.62
CA VAL A 541 23.66 -29.76 26.09
C VAL A 541 23.40 -29.63 27.58
N THR A 542 22.13 -29.58 27.95
CA THR A 542 21.70 -29.39 29.32
C THR A 542 21.02 -30.66 29.83
N LEU A 543 21.49 -31.18 30.97
CA LEU A 543 20.88 -32.29 31.70
C LEU A 543 20.26 -31.76 32.99
N GLN A 544 18.93 -31.88 33.08
CA GLN A 544 18.18 -31.64 34.31
C GLN A 544 17.94 -32.96 35.05
N VAL A 545 18.53 -33.09 36.24
CA VAL A 545 18.23 -34.21 37.16
C VAL A 545 17.16 -33.75 38.17
N ILE A 546 15.99 -34.41 38.15
CA ILE A 546 14.78 -34.02 38.89
C ILE A 546 14.62 -34.81 40.19
N GLY A 547 14.54 -34.12 41.34
CA GLY A 547 14.11 -34.65 42.65
C GLY A 547 12.57 -34.71 42.78
N PRO A 548 11.97 -34.95 43.97
CA PRO A 548 10.51 -35.06 44.08
C PRO A 548 9.81 -33.72 43.77
N ILE A 549 8.64 -33.77 43.14
CA ILE A 549 7.88 -32.58 42.71
C ILE A 549 6.42 -32.77 43.09
N ILE A 550 5.85 -31.80 43.81
CA ILE A 550 4.43 -31.76 44.17
C ILE A 550 3.63 -31.34 42.92
N GLU A 551 2.88 -32.27 42.35
CA GLU A 551 1.80 -31.98 41.39
C GLU A 551 0.47 -31.96 42.12
N LEU A 552 -0.36 -30.97 41.79
CA LEU A 552 -1.69 -30.76 42.33
C LEU A 552 -2.69 -30.71 41.18
N SER A 553 -3.90 -31.25 41.35
CA SER A 553 -4.94 -31.13 40.30
C SER A 553 -5.40 -29.69 40.07
N SER A 554 -5.34 -28.84 41.10
CA SER A 554 -5.61 -27.40 41.01
C SER A 554 -4.85 -26.62 42.07
N LEU A 555 -4.54 -25.36 41.77
CA LEU A 555 -4.02 -24.37 42.73
C LEU A 555 -5.11 -23.43 43.25
N GLU A 556 -6.30 -23.47 42.64
CA GLU A 556 -7.43 -22.63 43.01
C GLU A 556 -8.70 -23.47 43.08
N PHE A 557 -9.49 -23.25 44.12
CA PHE A 557 -10.83 -23.82 44.21
C PHE A 557 -11.79 -22.70 44.61
N SER A 558 -12.88 -22.58 43.87
CA SER A 558 -13.99 -21.70 44.20
C SER A 558 -15.18 -22.52 44.62
N PHE A 559 -15.83 -22.08 45.69
CA PHE A 559 -17.10 -22.61 46.16
C PHE A 559 -18.09 -21.46 46.20
N THR A 560 -19.32 -21.72 45.75
CA THR A 560 -20.43 -20.77 45.90
C THR A 560 -21.48 -21.42 46.78
N ALA A 561 -21.97 -20.66 47.75
CA ALA A 561 -23.09 -21.06 48.58
C ALA A 561 -23.97 -19.85 48.88
N PHE A 562 -25.22 -20.12 49.27
CA PHE A 562 -26.18 -19.08 49.67
C PHE A 562 -26.41 -19.16 51.17
N GLU A 563 -26.63 -18.02 51.81
CA GLU A 563 -26.93 -17.97 53.25
C GLU A 563 -28.11 -18.90 53.60
N ASP A 564 -27.99 -19.64 54.72
CA ASP A 564 -28.99 -20.60 55.21
C ASP A 564 -29.34 -21.78 54.28
N THR A 565 -28.49 -22.10 53.31
CA THR A 565 -28.63 -23.29 52.45
C THR A 565 -27.72 -24.46 52.89
N GLN A 566 -27.64 -25.51 52.07
CA GLN A 566 -26.76 -26.66 52.33
C GLN A 566 -25.30 -26.30 51.99
N ASN A 567 -24.33 -26.89 52.70
CA ASN A 567 -22.91 -26.81 52.33
C ASN A 567 -22.74 -27.18 50.85
N PRO A 568 -21.86 -26.47 50.12
CA PRO A 568 -21.57 -26.80 48.73
C PRO A 568 -20.91 -28.18 48.65
N ASP A 569 -21.04 -28.84 47.50
CA ASP A 569 -20.47 -30.16 47.28
C ASP A 569 -18.95 -30.17 47.44
N ASN A 570 -18.43 -31.26 48.01
CA ASN A 570 -16.99 -31.42 48.19
C ASN A 570 -16.28 -31.43 46.84
N GLN A 571 -15.16 -30.71 46.76
CA GLN A 571 -14.27 -30.77 45.61
C GLN A 571 -13.06 -31.65 45.94
N ILE A 572 -12.41 -32.19 44.91
CA ILE A 572 -11.29 -33.12 45.07
C ILE A 572 -10.00 -32.45 44.60
N LEU A 573 -9.05 -32.28 45.52
CA LEU A 573 -7.67 -31.99 45.20
C LEU A 573 -6.89 -33.29 45.12
N THR A 574 -6.19 -33.55 44.03
CA THR A 574 -5.26 -34.67 43.97
C THR A 574 -3.83 -34.19 44.19
N VAL A 575 -3.01 -35.02 44.84
CA VAL A 575 -1.58 -34.80 45.03
C VAL A 575 -0.85 -35.97 44.40
N ARG A 576 0.18 -35.67 43.60
CA ARG A 576 1.00 -36.69 42.96
C ARG A 576 2.46 -36.26 42.95
N ASN A 577 3.37 -37.21 43.15
CA ASN A 577 4.78 -37.00 42.85
C ASN A 577 5.00 -37.20 41.35
N ILE A 578 5.38 -36.13 40.66
CA ILE A 578 5.83 -36.21 39.25
C ILE A 578 7.35 -36.13 39.12
N GLY A 579 8.06 -36.02 40.24
CA GLY A 579 9.51 -35.95 40.30
C GLY A 579 10.19 -37.28 40.59
N GLY A 580 11.49 -37.24 40.83
CA GLY A 580 12.28 -38.39 41.29
C GLY A 580 12.06 -38.68 42.79
N SER A 581 12.58 -39.80 43.29
CA SER A 581 12.43 -40.20 44.71
C SER A 581 10.96 -40.25 45.19
N VAL A 582 10.69 -40.33 46.49
CA VAL A 582 9.34 -40.39 47.08
C VAL A 582 8.96 -39.04 47.69
N LEU A 583 7.77 -38.53 47.39
CA LEU A 583 7.17 -37.32 47.98
C LEU A 583 6.41 -37.69 49.27
N ASN A 584 6.66 -37.00 50.37
CA ASN A 584 5.99 -37.14 51.67
C ASN A 584 5.25 -35.83 51.99
N TRP A 585 4.01 -35.71 51.53
CA TRP A 585 3.26 -34.45 51.53
C TRP A 585 2.40 -34.25 52.79
N GLN A 586 2.21 -32.98 53.17
CA GLN A 586 1.34 -32.53 54.25
C GLN A 586 0.46 -31.36 53.79
N ALA A 587 -0.86 -31.43 54.03
CA ALA A 587 -1.84 -30.42 53.67
C ALA A 587 -2.36 -29.65 54.90
N VAL A 588 -2.25 -28.32 54.91
CA VAL A 588 -2.62 -27.47 56.06
C VAL A 588 -3.41 -26.24 55.61
N PRO A 589 -4.75 -26.23 55.79
CA PRO A 589 -5.56 -25.02 55.64
C PRO A 589 -5.22 -23.96 56.70
N SER A 590 -5.29 -22.68 56.32
CA SER A 590 -5.08 -21.54 57.23
C SER A 590 -6.35 -21.07 57.94
N CYS A 591 -7.51 -21.58 57.54
CA CYS A 591 -8.83 -21.22 58.04
C CYS A 591 -9.55 -22.42 58.68
N ASN A 592 -10.65 -22.14 59.40
CA ASN A 592 -11.41 -23.17 60.12
C ASN A 592 -12.64 -23.69 59.36
N TRP A 593 -13.09 -23.00 58.31
CA TRP A 593 -14.25 -23.38 57.50
C TRP A 593 -13.91 -24.34 56.36
N LEU A 594 -12.63 -24.48 56.01
CA LEU A 594 -12.11 -25.46 55.04
C LEU A 594 -11.48 -26.65 55.77
N ARG A 595 -11.85 -27.86 55.35
CA ARG A 595 -11.22 -29.09 55.81
C ARG A 595 -10.66 -29.91 54.65
N ALA A 596 -9.44 -30.42 54.84
CA ALA A 596 -8.78 -31.36 53.95
C ALA A 596 -8.70 -32.74 54.61
N ASP A 597 -9.16 -33.79 53.93
CA ASP A 597 -9.16 -35.17 54.44
C ASP A 597 -8.80 -36.18 53.33
N PRO A 598 -7.71 -36.97 53.47
CA PRO A 598 -6.69 -36.93 54.53
C PRO A 598 -5.79 -35.68 54.42
N ASN A 599 -5.14 -35.28 55.52
CA ASN A 599 -4.27 -34.09 55.58
C ASN A 599 -2.76 -34.39 55.52
N VAL A 600 -2.35 -35.64 55.38
CA VAL A 600 -0.96 -36.10 55.18
C VAL A 600 -0.95 -37.35 54.31
N GLY A 601 0.13 -37.59 53.56
CA GLY A 601 0.31 -38.80 52.75
C GLY A 601 1.71 -38.92 52.16
N SER A 602 1.89 -39.91 51.27
CA SER A 602 3.14 -40.14 50.55
C SER A 602 2.83 -40.63 49.15
N SER A 603 3.53 -40.10 48.14
CA SER A 603 3.38 -40.49 46.74
C SER A 603 4.74 -40.87 46.14
N ALA A 604 4.85 -42.09 45.61
CA ALA A 604 5.98 -42.57 44.80
C ALA A 604 5.71 -42.48 43.29
N GLY A 605 4.67 -41.73 42.89
CA GLY A 605 4.20 -41.61 41.51
C GLY A 605 2.70 -41.87 41.33
N GLU A 606 2.06 -42.50 42.33
CA GLU A 606 0.62 -42.66 42.46
C GLU A 606 -0.10 -41.35 42.81
N THR A 607 -1.36 -41.25 42.41
CA THR A 607 -2.22 -40.10 42.71
C THR A 607 -2.97 -40.33 44.02
N ASP A 608 -2.71 -39.49 45.01
CA ASP A 608 -3.49 -39.42 46.25
C ASP A 608 -4.63 -38.41 46.09
N GLN A 609 -5.79 -38.67 46.71
CA GLN A 609 -6.92 -37.75 46.70
C GLN A 609 -7.12 -37.13 48.09
N ILE A 610 -7.31 -35.81 48.11
CA ILE A 610 -7.69 -35.00 49.26
C ILE A 610 -9.09 -34.46 48.98
N SER A 611 -10.07 -34.83 49.81
CA SER A 611 -11.40 -34.23 49.74
C SER A 611 -11.37 -32.88 50.47
N LEU A 612 -11.76 -31.82 49.75
CA LEU A 612 -11.96 -30.48 50.28
C LEU A 612 -13.44 -30.30 50.58
N SER A 613 -13.77 -30.09 51.85
CA SER A 613 -15.14 -29.86 52.31
C SER A 613 -15.26 -28.52 53.00
N ILE A 614 -16.33 -27.79 52.69
CA ILE A 614 -16.68 -26.49 53.28
C ILE A 614 -17.72 -26.67 54.39
N ASP A 615 -17.57 -25.95 55.49
CA ASP A 615 -18.60 -25.78 56.51
C ASP A 615 -19.05 -24.31 56.52
N ILE A 616 -20.27 -24.06 56.00
CA ILE A 616 -20.83 -22.69 55.94
C ILE A 616 -21.55 -22.28 57.23
N THR A 617 -21.59 -23.15 58.25
CA THR A 617 -22.36 -22.90 59.48
C THR A 617 -21.91 -21.62 60.19
N GLY A 618 -22.80 -20.64 60.26
CA GLY A 618 -22.54 -19.36 60.92
C GLY A 618 -21.60 -18.43 60.17
N LEU A 619 -21.36 -18.68 58.88
CA LEU A 619 -20.77 -17.71 57.97
C LEU A 619 -21.87 -16.79 57.45
N GLU A 620 -21.68 -15.48 57.62
CA GLU A 620 -22.53 -14.46 57.01
C GLU A 620 -22.16 -14.32 55.52
N TRP A 621 -23.03 -13.73 54.71
CA TRP A 621 -22.75 -13.41 53.30
C TRP A 621 -21.45 -12.59 53.12
N GLY A 622 -20.66 -12.91 52.10
CA GLY A 622 -19.33 -12.34 51.87
C GLY A 622 -18.33 -13.31 51.24
N ILE A 623 -17.13 -12.80 50.93
CA ILE A 623 -16.02 -13.57 50.36
C ILE A 623 -15.10 -14.04 51.48
N TYR A 624 -14.80 -15.33 51.49
CA TYR A 624 -13.89 -15.95 52.45
C TYR A 624 -12.72 -16.59 51.70
N ASP A 625 -11.53 -16.05 51.91
CA ASP A 625 -10.30 -16.60 51.36
C ASP A 625 -9.59 -17.49 52.39
N CYS A 626 -9.05 -18.61 51.90
CA CYS A 626 -8.27 -19.53 52.70
C CYS A 626 -7.12 -20.12 51.90
N ASN A 627 -5.91 -19.88 52.39
CA ASN A 627 -4.73 -20.49 51.82
C ASN A 627 -4.51 -21.86 52.48
N MET A 628 -4.29 -22.90 51.68
CA MET A 628 -3.88 -24.22 52.14
C MET A 628 -2.51 -24.55 51.58
N THR A 629 -1.55 -24.92 52.43
CA THR A 629 -0.21 -25.30 51.97
C THR A 629 -0.09 -26.82 51.83
N ILE A 630 0.45 -27.29 50.71
CA ILE A 630 0.92 -28.67 50.49
C ILE A 630 2.45 -28.67 50.52
N SER A 631 3.07 -29.41 51.45
CA SER A 631 4.51 -29.33 51.70
C SER A 631 5.23 -30.68 51.84
N ASP A 632 6.45 -30.77 51.30
CA ASP A 632 7.50 -31.76 51.58
C ASP A 632 8.88 -31.06 51.53
N PRO A 633 9.68 -31.03 52.62
CA PRO A 633 10.99 -30.36 52.65
C PRO A 633 12.00 -30.74 51.56
N TYR A 634 11.85 -31.91 50.94
CA TYR A 634 12.76 -32.40 49.90
C TYR A 634 12.20 -32.24 48.48
N ALA A 635 10.96 -31.77 48.33
CA ALA A 635 10.39 -31.49 47.01
C ALA A 635 10.91 -30.17 46.45
N MET A 636 11.23 -30.16 45.15
CA MET A 636 11.84 -29.01 44.47
C MET A 636 10.96 -27.76 44.49
N ASN A 637 9.64 -27.94 44.56
CA ASN A 637 8.64 -26.88 44.51
C ASN A 637 7.89 -26.70 45.86
N ASN A 638 8.55 -27.02 46.97
CA ASN A 638 7.99 -26.92 48.31
C ASN A 638 8.09 -25.52 48.93
N PRO A 639 7.05 -25.04 49.65
CA PRO A 639 5.67 -25.55 49.66
C PRO A 639 4.86 -25.03 48.46
N LYS A 640 3.84 -25.79 48.03
CA LYS A 640 2.80 -25.26 47.12
C LYS A 640 1.63 -24.71 47.92
N THR A 641 1.10 -23.58 47.49
CA THR A 641 -0.10 -22.96 48.10
C THR A 641 -1.29 -23.18 47.17
N VAL A 642 -2.40 -23.62 47.74
CA VAL A 642 -3.71 -23.71 47.10
C VAL A 642 -4.57 -22.60 47.69
N ASN A 643 -5.10 -21.72 46.85
CA ASN A 643 -6.05 -20.69 47.26
C ASN A 643 -7.45 -21.30 47.17
N VAL A 644 -8.21 -21.23 48.26
CA VAL A 644 -9.60 -21.64 48.27
C VAL A 644 -10.44 -20.43 48.62
N GLN A 645 -11.35 -20.08 47.73
CA GLN A 645 -12.30 -19.00 47.93
C GLN A 645 -13.71 -19.57 48.09
N LEU A 646 -14.43 -19.09 49.09
CA LEU A 646 -15.85 -19.32 49.26
C LEU A 646 -16.58 -17.99 49.07
N LEU A 647 -17.46 -17.93 48.07
CA LEU A 647 -18.39 -16.82 47.86
C LEU A 647 -19.75 -17.18 48.49
N MET A 648 -20.16 -16.43 49.51
CA MET A 648 -21.48 -16.52 50.12
C MET A 648 -22.41 -15.41 49.58
N ASN A 649 -23.34 -15.75 48.68
CA ASN A 649 -24.24 -14.80 47.98
C ASN A 649 -25.57 -14.55 48.73
N GLY A 650 -26.17 -13.37 48.53
CA GLY A 650 -27.49 -12.98 49.06
C GLY A 650 -28.57 -12.74 47.98
N TYR A 651 -29.85 -12.77 48.39
CA TYR A 651 -30.99 -12.29 47.57
C TYR A 651 -31.44 -10.92 48.07
N VAL A 652 -31.69 -9.97 47.16
CA VAL A 652 -32.25 -8.65 47.51
C VAL A 652 -33.59 -8.46 46.78
N HIS A 653 -34.68 -8.32 47.53
CA HIS A 653 -36.02 -8.12 46.95
C HIS A 653 -36.46 -6.66 47.04
N VAL A 654 -36.71 -6.02 45.90
CA VAL A 654 -37.20 -4.63 45.86
C VAL A 654 -38.72 -4.60 45.98
N THR A 655 -39.18 -3.73 46.90
CA THR A 655 -40.48 -3.59 47.59
C THR A 655 -40.68 -4.44 48.85
N ALA A 656 -39.95 -5.56 49.02
CA ALA A 656 -39.99 -6.36 50.25
C ALA A 656 -38.89 -5.96 51.26
N ASP A 657 -37.64 -5.84 50.79
CA ASP A 657 -36.48 -5.50 51.61
C ASP A 657 -36.11 -4.01 51.51
N PHE A 658 -36.26 -3.43 50.31
CA PHE A 658 -35.91 -2.03 50.03
C PHE A 658 -37.05 -1.29 49.29
N PRO A 659 -37.26 0.01 49.59
CA PRO A 659 -38.37 0.78 49.01
C PRO A 659 -38.15 1.22 47.56
N THR A 660 -36.91 1.16 47.05
CA THR A 660 -36.52 1.63 45.72
C THR A 660 -35.43 0.76 45.14
N ILE A 661 -35.32 0.69 43.81
CA ILE A 661 -34.32 -0.10 43.10
C ILE A 661 -32.90 0.37 43.44
N GLN A 662 -32.64 1.69 43.42
CA GLN A 662 -31.32 2.21 43.78
C GLN A 662 -30.91 1.82 45.21
N ALA A 663 -31.84 1.83 46.17
CA ALA A 663 -31.52 1.40 47.54
C ALA A 663 -31.19 -0.10 47.64
N GLY A 664 -31.83 -0.94 46.83
CA GLY A 664 -31.48 -2.36 46.71
C GLY A 664 -30.09 -2.55 46.11
N ILE A 665 -29.78 -1.82 45.03
CA ILE A 665 -28.44 -1.81 44.43
C ILE A 665 -27.40 -1.27 45.41
N ASP A 666 -27.65 -0.19 46.13
CA ASP A 666 -26.70 0.39 47.08
C ASP A 666 -26.32 -0.60 48.19
N ALA A 667 -27.28 -1.45 48.59
CA ALA A 667 -27.09 -2.47 49.61
C ALA A 667 -26.41 -3.76 49.09
N SER A 668 -26.47 -4.03 47.79
CA SER A 668 -25.90 -5.25 47.19
C SER A 668 -24.38 -5.19 47.04
N LYS A 669 -23.75 -6.35 46.81
CA LYS A 669 -22.36 -6.51 46.40
C LYS A 669 -22.30 -7.24 45.06
N ASP A 670 -21.11 -7.27 44.45
CA ASP A 670 -20.87 -8.04 43.23
C ASP A 670 -21.32 -9.50 43.39
N GLY A 671 -22.00 -10.03 42.38
CA GLY A 671 -22.58 -11.37 42.34
C GLY A 671 -24.01 -11.49 42.87
N ASP A 672 -24.54 -10.45 43.54
CA ASP A 672 -25.91 -10.48 44.06
C ASP A 672 -26.97 -10.39 42.94
N ILE A 673 -28.15 -10.95 43.24
CA ILE A 673 -29.34 -10.88 42.38
C ILE A 673 -30.37 -9.99 43.06
N ILE A 674 -30.76 -8.92 42.37
CA ILE A 674 -31.82 -7.99 42.76
C ILE A 674 -33.07 -8.35 41.96
N VAL A 675 -34.11 -8.83 42.65
CA VAL A 675 -35.41 -9.15 42.06
C VAL A 675 -36.39 -8.02 42.35
N VAL A 676 -36.90 -7.39 41.30
CA VAL A 676 -37.82 -6.25 41.39
C VAL A 676 -39.26 -6.72 41.14
N ALA A 677 -40.10 -6.53 42.16
CA ALA A 677 -41.51 -6.90 42.08
C ALA A 677 -42.28 -6.11 41.01
N ASP A 678 -43.41 -6.64 40.58
CA ASP A 678 -44.28 -6.01 39.59
C ASP A 678 -44.79 -4.64 40.05
N GLY A 679 -44.83 -3.67 39.12
CA GLY A 679 -45.30 -2.33 39.41
C GLY A 679 -44.82 -1.25 38.45
N ILE A 680 -45.27 -0.01 38.70
CA ILE A 680 -44.84 1.19 37.98
C ILE A 680 -44.02 2.06 38.95
N TYR A 681 -42.75 2.21 38.66
CA TYR A 681 -41.78 2.90 39.48
C TYR A 681 -41.54 4.31 38.94
N THR A 682 -41.90 5.33 39.72
CA THR A 682 -41.84 6.77 39.33
C THR A 682 -41.17 7.69 40.36
N GLU A 683 -40.92 7.17 41.57
CA GLU A 683 -40.37 7.96 42.67
C GLU A 683 -38.84 8.10 42.56
N ASN A 684 -38.26 9.10 43.24
CA ASN A 684 -36.80 9.25 43.36
C ASN A 684 -36.16 7.95 43.87
N GLY A 685 -35.07 7.50 43.24
CA GLY A 685 -34.44 6.21 43.50
C GLY A 685 -34.89 5.08 42.56
N ASN A 686 -35.82 5.36 41.64
CA ASN A 686 -36.20 4.46 40.54
C ASN A 686 -36.12 5.13 39.16
N ARG A 687 -35.21 6.10 39.04
CA ARG A 687 -34.84 6.82 37.82
C ARG A 687 -33.39 7.22 37.98
N ASP A 688 -32.69 7.41 36.87
CA ASP A 688 -31.24 7.58 36.85
C ASP A 688 -30.56 6.45 37.66
N ILE A 689 -30.97 5.20 37.42
CA ILE A 689 -30.55 4.06 38.23
C ILE A 689 -29.11 3.68 37.84
N ASP A 690 -28.22 3.65 38.83
CA ASP A 690 -26.79 3.34 38.68
C ASP A 690 -26.46 2.03 39.39
N PHE A 691 -25.88 1.08 38.65
CA PHE A 691 -25.34 -0.16 39.19
C PHE A 691 -24.11 0.06 40.07
N ASN A 692 -23.56 1.26 40.09
CA ASN A 692 -22.38 1.70 40.82
C ASN A 692 -21.08 0.96 40.43
N GLY A 693 -21.04 0.32 39.25
CA GLY A 693 -19.93 -0.54 38.79
C GLY A 693 -19.90 -1.89 39.48
N LYS A 694 -21.06 -2.36 39.95
CA LYS A 694 -21.19 -3.67 40.54
C LYS A 694 -21.56 -4.69 39.48
N SER A 695 -20.95 -5.86 39.55
CA SER A 695 -21.28 -7.02 38.72
C SER A 695 -22.51 -7.74 39.28
N ILE A 696 -23.69 -7.16 39.11
CA ILE A 696 -24.96 -7.65 39.70
C ILE A 696 -26.01 -7.92 38.64
N ILE A 697 -26.97 -8.79 38.97
CA ILE A 697 -28.16 -9.01 38.15
C ILE A 697 -29.30 -8.18 38.72
N VAL A 698 -29.85 -7.26 37.93
CA VAL A 698 -31.10 -6.56 38.27
C VAL A 698 -32.14 -7.02 37.28
N ARG A 699 -33.14 -7.74 37.78
CA ARG A 699 -34.21 -8.31 36.96
C ARG A 699 -35.58 -8.02 37.53
N SER A 700 -36.57 -7.94 36.65
CA SER A 700 -37.96 -8.02 37.10
C SER A 700 -38.32 -9.44 37.52
N GLU A 701 -39.34 -9.55 38.36
CA GLU A 701 -39.87 -10.84 38.81
C GLU A 701 -40.61 -11.55 37.66
N ASN A 702 -41.50 -10.86 36.94
CA ASN A 702 -42.39 -11.45 35.93
C ASN A 702 -42.30 -10.77 34.54
N GLY A 703 -41.11 -10.33 34.15
CA GLY A 703 -40.85 -9.82 32.80
C GLY A 703 -41.30 -8.36 32.55
N PRO A 704 -41.02 -7.83 31.34
CA PRO A 704 -41.11 -6.40 31.04
C PRO A 704 -42.54 -5.85 31.03
N ASP A 705 -43.54 -6.70 30.76
CA ASP A 705 -44.95 -6.29 30.76
C ASP A 705 -45.49 -5.93 32.16
N ASN A 706 -44.86 -6.46 33.21
CA ASN A 706 -45.34 -6.31 34.59
C ASN A 706 -44.51 -5.32 35.42
N CYS A 707 -43.32 -4.94 34.96
CA CYS A 707 -42.42 -4.03 35.68
C CYS A 707 -42.01 -2.83 34.80
N THR A 708 -42.54 -1.64 35.12
CA THR A 708 -42.29 -0.40 34.37
C THR A 708 -41.46 0.59 35.19
N ILE A 709 -40.33 1.02 34.63
CA ILE A 709 -39.52 2.15 35.08
C ILE A 709 -39.94 3.39 34.29
N ASN A 710 -40.58 4.34 34.95
CA ASN A 710 -41.02 5.59 34.33
C ASN A 710 -40.25 6.78 34.92
N SER A 711 -39.28 7.26 34.14
CA SER A 711 -38.28 8.25 34.54
C SER A 711 -38.89 9.63 34.80
N GLY A 712 -39.97 9.97 34.07
CA GLY A 712 -40.68 11.25 34.19
C GLY A 712 -39.82 12.48 33.83
N GLY A 713 -38.89 12.32 32.90
CA GLY A 713 -38.04 13.39 32.38
C GLY A 713 -38.84 14.49 31.68
N THR A 714 -38.31 15.71 31.76
CA THR A 714 -38.80 16.87 30.99
C THR A 714 -37.63 17.80 30.68
N PRO A 715 -37.76 18.78 29.76
CA PRO A 715 -36.66 19.70 29.47
C PRO A 715 -36.24 20.60 30.65
N LEU A 716 -37.07 20.67 31.70
CA LEU A 716 -36.76 21.41 32.94
C LEU A 716 -36.22 20.52 34.07
N GLN A 717 -36.40 19.21 33.96
CA GLN A 717 -36.00 18.19 34.93
C GLN A 717 -35.58 16.94 34.15
N PRO A 718 -34.38 16.95 33.56
CA PRO A 718 -33.95 15.86 32.72
C PRO A 718 -33.67 14.62 33.57
N HIS A 719 -34.18 13.47 33.12
CA HIS A 719 -34.06 12.18 33.78
C HIS A 719 -34.04 11.07 32.73
N ARG A 720 -33.38 9.96 33.06
CA ARG A 720 -33.33 8.71 32.28
C ARG A 720 -33.71 7.51 33.13
N GLY A 721 -33.81 6.34 32.51
CA GLY A 721 -34.10 5.08 33.22
C GLY A 721 -32.88 4.57 33.96
N PHE A 722 -31.90 4.07 33.21
CA PHE A 722 -30.66 3.48 33.72
C PHE A 722 -29.43 4.21 33.17
N TYR A 723 -28.35 4.23 33.94
CA TYR A 723 -27.06 4.70 33.44
C TYR A 723 -25.88 3.86 33.93
N PHE A 724 -24.93 3.66 33.03
CA PHE A 724 -23.69 2.93 33.20
C PHE A 724 -22.54 3.81 32.73
N TYR A 725 -21.53 4.06 33.58
CA TYR A 725 -20.49 5.04 33.27
C TYR A 725 -19.14 4.74 33.96
N ASP A 726 -18.04 4.77 33.18
CA ASP A 726 -16.63 4.80 33.63
C ASP A 726 -16.26 3.70 34.65
N LYS A 727 -16.82 2.50 34.45
CA LYS A 727 -16.66 1.35 35.37
C LYS A 727 -16.68 0.01 34.61
N ASP A 728 -16.21 -1.01 35.31
CA ASP A 728 -16.31 -2.42 34.91
C ASP A 728 -17.71 -2.92 35.24
N TYR A 729 -18.44 -3.36 34.23
CA TYR A 729 -19.76 -3.98 34.36
C TYR A 729 -19.74 -5.43 33.88
N SER A 730 -18.60 -6.12 34.01
CA SER A 730 -18.48 -7.54 33.69
C SER A 730 -19.55 -8.33 34.43
N ASN A 731 -20.33 -9.12 33.69
CA ASN A 731 -21.45 -9.91 34.20
C ASN A 731 -22.62 -9.10 34.82
N ALA A 732 -22.68 -7.79 34.63
CA ALA A 732 -23.87 -7.02 34.99
C ALA A 732 -24.99 -7.28 33.97
N LEU A 733 -26.17 -7.63 34.47
CA LEU A 733 -27.35 -7.94 33.65
C LEU A 733 -28.53 -7.06 34.06
N LEU A 734 -29.09 -6.35 33.08
CA LEU A 734 -30.38 -5.67 33.19
C LEU A 734 -31.43 -6.46 32.40
N GLU A 735 -32.40 -7.04 33.09
CA GLU A 735 -33.34 -8.00 32.49
C GLU A 735 -34.81 -7.64 32.79
N GLY A 736 -35.66 -7.64 31.77
CA GLY A 736 -37.11 -7.77 31.98
C GLY A 736 -37.83 -6.48 32.36
N PHE A 737 -37.42 -5.29 31.92
CA PHE A 737 -38.10 -4.03 32.29
C PHE A 737 -38.73 -3.32 31.09
N THR A 738 -39.89 -2.70 31.30
CA THR A 738 -40.34 -1.58 30.45
C THR A 738 -39.69 -0.28 30.92
N ILE A 739 -38.95 0.43 30.07
CA ILE A 739 -38.24 1.68 30.38
C ILE A 739 -38.81 2.83 29.54
N THR A 740 -39.34 3.87 30.19
CA THR A 740 -40.09 4.91 29.51
C THR A 740 -40.01 6.29 30.15
N GLY A 741 -40.35 7.33 29.38
CA GLY A 741 -40.55 8.69 29.86
C GLY A 741 -39.25 9.42 30.21
N GLY A 742 -38.10 8.99 29.70
CA GLY A 742 -36.85 9.73 29.78
C GLY A 742 -36.81 10.92 28.81
N ASP A 743 -36.14 12.00 29.21
CA ASP A 743 -35.94 13.22 28.43
C ASP A 743 -34.66 13.90 28.96
N ILE A 744 -33.54 13.75 28.24
CA ILE A 744 -32.20 14.22 28.64
C ILE A 744 -31.28 14.29 27.42
N ASP A 745 -30.16 15.01 27.48
CA ASP A 745 -29.24 15.17 26.35
C ASP A 745 -28.78 13.82 25.72
N ASP A 746 -28.40 12.83 26.52
CA ASP A 746 -27.94 11.52 26.01
C ASP A 746 -28.60 10.36 26.75
N GLY A 747 -29.06 9.35 26.01
CA GLY A 747 -29.57 8.09 26.57
C GLY A 747 -30.86 8.27 27.37
N GLY A 748 -31.96 8.57 26.68
CA GLY A 748 -33.26 8.83 27.33
C GLY A 748 -33.76 7.63 28.13
N GLY A 749 -33.73 6.43 27.55
CA GLY A 749 -34.02 5.19 28.26
C GLY A 749 -32.81 4.70 29.05
N ILE A 750 -31.75 4.34 28.34
CA ILE A 750 -30.52 3.75 28.88
C ILE A 750 -29.31 4.52 28.34
N TYR A 751 -28.36 4.81 29.22
CA TYR A 751 -27.09 5.46 28.88
C TYR A 751 -25.92 4.56 29.28
N CYS A 752 -25.09 4.18 28.32
CA CYS A 752 -23.84 3.45 28.51
C CYS A 752 -22.69 4.29 27.94
N ASN A 753 -21.71 4.67 28.78
CA ASN A 753 -20.56 5.42 28.30
C ASN A 753 -19.25 5.08 29.02
N ASP A 754 -18.19 4.82 28.26
CA ASP A 754 -16.84 4.46 28.76
C ASP A 754 -16.88 3.27 29.74
N CYS A 755 -17.65 2.22 29.42
CA CYS A 755 -17.77 1.00 30.22
C CYS A 755 -16.77 -0.08 29.75
N TYR A 756 -15.96 -0.64 30.65
CA TYR A 756 -14.90 -1.60 30.28
C TYR A 756 -14.93 -2.84 31.20
N PRO A 757 -15.71 -3.89 30.90
CA PRO A 757 -16.63 -4.06 29.76
C PRO A 757 -18.03 -3.48 30.01
N ALA A 758 -18.84 -3.40 28.94
CA ALA A 758 -20.23 -2.95 28.95
C ALA A 758 -21.21 -4.00 29.55
N PRO A 759 -22.39 -3.57 30.05
CA PRO A 759 -23.41 -4.48 30.60
C PRO A 759 -24.19 -5.23 29.49
N THR A 760 -24.85 -6.32 29.87
CA THR A 760 -25.87 -6.99 29.04
C THR A 760 -27.26 -6.42 29.35
N ILE A 761 -28.00 -6.07 28.31
CA ILE A 761 -29.39 -5.61 28.38
C ILE A 761 -30.25 -6.63 27.65
N GLN A 762 -31.16 -7.28 28.37
CA GLN A 762 -31.91 -8.43 27.87
C GLN A 762 -33.41 -8.30 28.15
N ASN A 763 -34.25 -8.74 27.21
CA ASN A 763 -35.70 -8.87 27.42
C ASN A 763 -36.37 -7.57 27.94
N CYS A 764 -35.98 -6.42 27.39
CA CYS A 764 -36.47 -5.11 27.82
C CYS A 764 -37.34 -4.43 26.76
N ILE A 765 -38.33 -3.65 27.19
CA ILE A 765 -39.15 -2.80 26.33
C ILE A 765 -38.76 -1.33 26.56
N ILE A 766 -37.99 -0.75 25.64
CA ILE A 766 -37.45 0.61 25.76
C ILE A 766 -38.25 1.54 24.84
N ARG A 767 -39.13 2.36 25.43
CA ARG A 767 -40.09 3.12 24.62
C ARG A 767 -40.48 4.49 25.13
N ASN A 768 -40.88 5.37 24.20
CA ASN A 768 -41.35 6.73 24.51
C ASN A 768 -40.33 7.53 25.34
N ASN A 769 -39.06 7.43 24.97
CA ASN A 769 -37.97 8.23 25.53
C ASN A 769 -37.49 9.26 24.50
N SER A 770 -36.92 10.36 24.99
CA SER A 770 -36.42 11.46 24.19
C SER A 770 -34.99 11.82 24.59
N ALA A 771 -34.12 12.13 23.63
CA ALA A 771 -32.78 12.65 23.89
C ALA A 771 -32.22 13.51 22.75
N GLU A 772 -31.08 14.17 22.91
CA GLU A 772 -30.33 14.68 21.74
C GLU A 772 -29.68 13.50 20.99
N ARG A 773 -29.10 12.53 21.71
CA ARG A 773 -28.52 11.30 21.14
C ARG A 773 -28.99 10.05 21.88
N GLY A 774 -29.41 9.02 21.16
CA GLY A 774 -29.81 7.75 21.77
C GLY A 774 -31.10 7.87 22.57
N GLY A 775 -32.22 8.14 21.91
CA GLY A 775 -33.53 8.32 22.57
C GLY A 775 -33.88 7.11 23.44
N GLY A 776 -33.82 5.91 22.85
CA GLY A 776 -33.93 4.65 23.58
C GLY A 776 -32.63 4.31 24.32
N VAL A 777 -31.57 4.03 23.58
CA VAL A 777 -30.26 3.62 24.11
C VAL A 777 -29.16 4.50 23.53
N TYR A 778 -28.29 5.01 24.41
CA TYR A 778 -27.02 5.62 24.04
C TYR A 778 -25.88 4.71 24.47
N TYR A 779 -24.98 4.39 23.55
CA TYR A 779 -23.80 3.58 23.77
C TYR A 779 -22.56 4.29 23.21
N SER A 780 -21.61 4.64 24.07
CA SER A 780 -20.37 5.25 23.58
C SER A 780 -19.10 4.89 24.36
N GLY A 781 -18.02 4.59 23.64
CA GLY A 781 -16.72 4.38 24.28
C GLY A 781 -16.59 3.13 25.16
N CYS A 782 -17.56 2.23 25.12
CA CYS A 782 -17.50 1.00 25.91
C CYS A 782 -16.87 -0.16 25.12
N ASP A 783 -16.41 -1.17 25.85
CA ASP A 783 -15.88 -2.44 25.34
C ASP A 783 -16.99 -3.51 25.34
N GLY A 784 -17.41 -3.95 24.14
CA GLY A 784 -18.40 -5.00 23.92
C GLY A 784 -19.85 -4.60 24.20
N GLY A 785 -20.58 -5.40 24.99
CA GLY A 785 -21.99 -5.15 25.32
C GLY A 785 -22.97 -5.81 24.37
N ILE A 786 -24.06 -6.30 24.95
CA ILE A 786 -25.08 -7.09 24.26
C ILE A 786 -26.44 -6.46 24.55
N ILE A 787 -27.20 -6.17 23.49
CA ILE A 787 -28.62 -5.87 23.55
C ILE A 787 -29.35 -7.03 22.88
N GLU A 788 -30.06 -7.83 23.67
CA GLU A 788 -30.68 -9.07 23.21
C GLU A 788 -32.17 -9.11 23.59
N ASP A 789 -33.01 -9.66 22.71
CA ASP A 789 -34.45 -9.86 22.97
C ASP A 789 -35.20 -8.59 23.38
N CYS A 790 -34.73 -7.43 22.91
CA CYS A 790 -35.28 -6.14 23.30
C CYS A 790 -36.23 -5.57 22.24
N THR A 791 -37.28 -4.89 22.72
CA THR A 791 -38.14 -4.05 21.86
C THR A 791 -37.84 -2.58 22.10
N VAL A 792 -37.24 -1.91 21.12
CA VAL A 792 -36.94 -0.47 21.15
C VAL A 792 -37.91 0.28 20.25
N SER A 793 -38.84 1.04 20.85
CA SER A 793 -39.92 1.62 20.06
C SER A 793 -40.41 3.00 20.47
N ASP A 794 -40.92 3.75 19.50
CA ASP A 794 -41.57 5.04 19.74
C ASP A 794 -40.65 6.05 20.50
N ASN A 795 -39.32 5.95 20.31
CA ASN A 795 -38.35 6.89 20.88
C ASN A 795 -38.02 8.02 19.90
N THR A 796 -37.54 9.14 20.43
CA THR A 796 -37.21 10.34 19.64
C THR A 796 -35.81 10.85 19.98
N ALA A 797 -35.06 11.32 18.98
CA ALA A 797 -33.81 12.03 19.23
C ALA A 797 -33.41 13.01 18.11
N ASP A 798 -32.30 13.73 18.28
CA ASP A 798 -31.65 14.45 17.19
C ASP A 798 -30.72 13.53 16.37
N ASN A 799 -30.13 12.49 17.00
CA ASN A 799 -29.36 11.41 16.36
C ASN A 799 -29.63 10.04 17.01
N GLY A 800 -29.81 8.98 16.23
CA GLY A 800 -29.98 7.60 16.75
C GLY A 800 -31.16 7.45 17.69
N ALA A 801 -32.40 7.66 17.22
CA ALA A 801 -33.57 7.72 18.11
C ALA A 801 -33.84 6.40 18.84
N GLY A 802 -33.68 5.25 18.18
CA GLY A 802 -33.71 3.95 18.84
C GLY A 802 -32.43 3.69 19.62
N ILE A 803 -31.35 3.38 18.91
CA ILE A 803 -30.03 3.04 19.47
C ILE A 803 -28.95 3.90 18.80
N TYR A 804 -28.15 4.60 19.59
CA TYR A 804 -27.00 5.38 19.13
C TYR A 804 -25.70 4.74 19.62
N CYS A 805 -24.76 4.49 18.72
CA CYS A 805 -23.49 3.80 18.98
C CYS A 805 -22.34 4.68 18.50
N ALA A 806 -21.38 5.04 19.36
CA ALA A 806 -20.21 5.81 18.92
C ALA A 806 -18.93 5.52 19.71
N SER A 807 -17.75 5.45 19.09
CA SER A 807 -16.51 5.35 19.89
C SER A 807 -16.19 6.70 20.55
N SER A 808 -15.58 6.65 21.74
CA SER A 808 -14.98 7.81 22.38
C SER A 808 -13.48 7.96 22.03
N TRP A 809 -12.84 6.90 21.50
CA TRP A 809 -11.41 6.84 21.16
C TRP A 809 -11.09 5.75 20.11
N PRO A 810 -10.59 6.09 18.90
CA PRO A 810 -9.82 5.15 18.11
C PRO A 810 -8.33 5.31 18.49
N LEU A 811 -7.80 4.41 19.31
CA LEU A 811 -6.36 4.21 19.38
C LEU A 811 -5.97 3.27 18.23
N GLU A 812 -5.19 3.76 17.28
CA GLU A 812 -4.62 2.93 16.20
C GLU A 812 -3.96 1.67 16.80
N GLY A 813 -4.52 0.49 16.47
CA GLY A 813 -3.95 -0.81 16.83
C GLY A 813 -4.54 -1.52 18.05
N GLU A 814 -5.62 -1.01 18.66
CA GLU A 814 -6.38 -1.76 19.68
C GLU A 814 -7.50 -2.62 19.06
N ILE A 815 -7.80 -3.76 19.70
CA ILE A 815 -8.89 -4.66 19.30
C ILE A 815 -10.21 -3.97 19.67
N SER A 816 -10.96 -3.51 18.67
CA SER A 816 -12.34 -3.05 18.85
C SER A 816 -13.23 -4.27 19.14
N TRP A 817 -13.99 -4.21 20.23
CA TRP A 817 -15.00 -5.22 20.56
C TRP A 817 -16.38 -4.65 20.19
N PRO A 818 -16.98 -5.12 19.09
CA PRO A 818 -18.22 -4.53 18.57
C PRO A 818 -19.37 -4.73 19.57
N MET A 819 -20.31 -3.80 19.57
CA MET A 819 -21.57 -4.00 20.29
C MET A 819 -22.45 -4.96 19.49
N GLU A 820 -23.03 -5.94 20.17
CA GLU A 820 -23.95 -6.92 19.58
C GLU A 820 -25.39 -6.51 19.84
N ILE A 821 -26.18 -6.40 18.77
CA ILE A 821 -27.63 -6.19 18.81
C ILE A 821 -28.27 -7.43 18.16
N THR A 822 -28.87 -8.27 18.98
CA THR A 822 -29.37 -9.59 18.56
C THR A 822 -30.83 -9.79 18.94
N ASP A 823 -31.62 -10.43 18.08
CA ASP A 823 -33.03 -10.80 18.37
C ASP A 823 -33.93 -9.61 18.77
N CYS A 824 -33.61 -8.40 18.27
CA CYS A 824 -34.28 -7.17 18.66
C CYS A 824 -35.35 -6.71 17.67
N ILE A 825 -36.39 -6.05 18.21
CA ILE A 825 -37.43 -5.36 17.43
C ILE A 825 -37.26 -3.85 17.63
N ILE A 826 -36.84 -3.14 16.57
CA ILE A 826 -36.53 -1.70 16.62
C ILE A 826 -37.48 -0.97 15.67
N ILE A 827 -38.53 -0.37 16.22
CA ILE A 827 -39.63 0.14 15.40
C ILE A 827 -40.19 1.50 15.82
N ARG A 828 -40.63 2.30 14.84
CA ARG A 828 -41.28 3.61 15.06
C ARG A 828 -40.45 4.62 15.84
N ASN A 829 -39.12 4.53 15.76
CA ASN A 829 -38.23 5.52 16.33
C ASN A 829 -38.02 6.65 15.31
N THR A 830 -38.03 7.90 15.76
CA THR A 830 -37.98 9.07 14.86
C THR A 830 -36.89 10.04 15.25
N VAL A 831 -36.03 10.39 14.31
CA VAL A 831 -34.90 11.30 14.47
C VAL A 831 -34.94 12.42 13.43
N SER A 832 -34.37 13.58 13.76
CA SER A 832 -34.24 14.68 12.77
C SER A 832 -33.00 14.61 11.89
N SER A 833 -32.00 13.77 12.22
CA SER A 833 -30.75 13.65 11.45
C SER A 833 -30.45 12.19 11.07
N TYR A 834 -29.49 11.50 11.71
CA TYR A 834 -29.03 10.17 11.28
C TYR A 834 -29.65 9.01 12.07
N GLY A 835 -30.01 7.92 11.37
CA GLY A 835 -30.28 6.61 11.95
C GLY A 835 -31.53 6.57 12.82
N GLY A 836 -32.71 6.46 12.20
CA GLY A 836 -33.98 6.48 12.94
C GLY A 836 -34.09 5.31 13.92
N GLY A 837 -33.80 4.10 13.46
CA GLY A 837 -33.68 2.91 14.30
C GLY A 837 -32.32 2.84 14.99
N ILE A 838 -31.25 2.66 14.21
CA ILE A 838 -29.87 2.50 14.71
C ILE A 838 -28.96 3.52 14.03
N CYS A 839 -28.08 4.17 14.79
CA CYS A 839 -27.00 5.00 14.28
C CYS A 839 -25.67 4.45 14.80
N SER A 840 -24.77 4.04 13.90
CA SER A 840 -23.35 3.74 14.20
C SER A 840 -22.47 4.86 13.65
N TYR A 841 -21.65 5.43 14.53
CA TYR A 841 -20.88 6.63 14.28
C TYR A 841 -19.46 6.53 14.86
N ASN A 842 -18.46 7.20 14.29
CA ASN A 842 -17.12 7.36 14.89
C ASN A 842 -16.41 6.02 15.26
N GLY A 843 -16.37 5.00 14.42
CA GLY A 843 -15.44 3.86 14.60
C GLY A 843 -15.86 2.77 15.59
N ASN A 844 -17.10 2.80 16.10
CA ASN A 844 -17.65 1.65 16.82
C ASN A 844 -18.37 0.74 15.84
N ASP A 845 -17.72 -0.38 15.50
CA ASP A 845 -18.35 -1.44 14.75
C ASP A 845 -19.52 -2.04 15.54
N VAL A 846 -20.59 -2.37 14.82
CA VAL A 846 -21.78 -3.02 15.39
C VAL A 846 -22.08 -4.30 14.63
N GLU A 847 -22.46 -5.33 15.38
CA GLU A 847 -22.97 -6.59 14.86
C GLU A 847 -24.47 -6.61 15.08
N ILE A 848 -25.24 -6.52 13.99
CA ILE A 848 -26.70 -6.53 14.02
C ILE A 848 -27.15 -7.88 13.47
N VAL A 849 -27.71 -8.72 14.34
CA VAL A 849 -28.05 -10.10 14.01
C VAL A 849 -29.51 -10.35 14.32
N ASN A 850 -30.24 -10.96 13.39
CA ASN A 850 -31.63 -11.34 13.59
C ASN A 850 -32.52 -10.22 14.16
N CYS A 851 -32.50 -9.05 13.54
CA CYS A 851 -33.29 -7.91 14.00
C CYS A 851 -34.41 -7.55 13.02
N LEU A 852 -35.56 -7.12 13.57
CA LEU A 852 -36.63 -6.47 12.82
C LEU A 852 -36.53 -4.95 13.00
N ILE A 853 -36.13 -4.25 11.94
CA ILE A 853 -35.90 -2.79 11.96
C ILE A 853 -36.90 -2.14 11.03
N GLY A 854 -37.98 -1.59 11.59
CA GLY A 854 -39.08 -1.12 10.74
C GLY A 854 -39.86 0.10 11.18
N ALA A 855 -40.45 0.78 10.20
CA ALA A 855 -41.25 1.99 10.42
C ALA A 855 -40.50 3.12 11.17
N ASN A 856 -39.17 3.16 11.09
CA ASN A 856 -38.37 4.22 11.70
C ASN A 856 -38.21 5.42 10.74
N GLY A 857 -37.95 6.61 11.28
CA GLY A 857 -37.88 7.86 10.50
C GLY A 857 -36.62 8.66 10.76
N ALA A 858 -35.95 9.15 9.70
CA ALA A 858 -34.72 9.96 9.80
C ALA A 858 -34.57 10.99 8.65
N GLU A 859 -33.49 11.78 8.68
CA GLU A 859 -32.99 12.52 7.51
C GLU A 859 -32.22 11.58 6.57
N TYR A 860 -31.27 10.82 7.14
CA TYR A 860 -30.50 9.80 6.46
C TYR A 860 -30.57 8.48 7.23
N GLY A 861 -30.75 7.35 6.55
CA GLY A 861 -30.77 6.04 7.21
C GLY A 861 -31.99 5.89 8.11
N GLY A 862 -33.19 5.86 7.51
CA GLY A 862 -34.44 5.74 8.27
C GLY A 862 -34.42 4.56 9.24
N GLY A 863 -34.00 3.39 8.76
CA GLY A 863 -33.71 2.22 9.59
C GLY A 863 -32.35 2.33 10.27
N ILE A 864 -31.26 2.32 9.49
CA ILE A 864 -29.88 2.27 9.98
C ILE A 864 -29.02 3.32 9.27
N SER A 865 -28.13 3.99 10.00
CA SER A 865 -27.09 4.84 9.44
C SER A 865 -25.71 4.45 9.95
N PHE A 866 -24.76 4.25 9.04
CA PHE A 866 -23.36 3.94 9.29
C PHE A 866 -22.47 5.11 8.83
N ALA A 867 -21.63 5.63 9.73
CA ALA A 867 -20.65 6.67 9.44
C ALA A 867 -19.35 6.47 10.24
N TRP A 868 -18.21 6.52 9.55
CA TRP A 868 -16.89 6.16 10.11
C TRP A 868 -16.85 4.76 10.76
N SER A 869 -17.61 3.79 10.28
CA SER A 869 -17.47 2.39 10.72
C SER A 869 -16.40 1.67 9.91
N ASP A 870 -15.59 0.80 10.53
CA ASP A 870 -14.47 0.13 9.84
C ASP A 870 -14.83 -1.31 9.43
N ALA A 871 -15.80 -1.97 10.09
CA ALA A 871 -16.18 -3.35 9.82
C ALA A 871 -17.57 -3.75 10.39
N SER A 872 -18.61 -2.93 10.23
CA SER A 872 -19.96 -3.28 10.75
C SER A 872 -20.66 -4.35 9.92
N ASN A 873 -21.50 -5.18 10.55
CA ASN A 873 -22.19 -6.28 9.88
C ASN A 873 -23.69 -6.31 10.21
N VAL A 874 -24.51 -6.61 9.20
CA VAL A 874 -25.95 -6.82 9.30
C VAL A 874 -26.29 -8.21 8.77
N LYS A 875 -26.82 -9.08 9.62
CA LYS A 875 -27.02 -10.51 9.34
C LYS A 875 -28.45 -10.94 9.67
N ASN A 876 -29.13 -11.62 8.75
CA ASN A 876 -30.45 -12.21 9.01
C ASN A 876 -31.49 -11.19 9.51
N CYS A 877 -31.44 -9.95 9.00
CA CYS A 877 -32.34 -8.88 9.46
C CYS A 877 -33.46 -8.63 8.44
N THR A 878 -34.62 -8.17 8.92
CA THR A 878 -35.67 -7.59 8.07
C THR A 878 -35.72 -6.09 8.33
N ILE A 879 -35.39 -5.29 7.31
CA ILE A 879 -35.40 -3.83 7.32
C ILE A 879 -36.54 -3.39 6.41
N THR A 880 -37.55 -2.71 6.95
CA THR A 880 -38.79 -2.46 6.19
C THR A 880 -39.62 -1.28 6.67
N GLU A 881 -40.36 -0.63 5.78
CA GLU A 881 -41.27 0.48 6.08
C GLU A 881 -40.59 1.72 6.69
N ASN A 882 -39.26 1.80 6.66
CA ASN A 882 -38.52 2.94 7.17
C ASN A 882 -38.57 4.12 6.18
N ASN A 883 -38.45 5.34 6.71
CA ASN A 883 -38.60 6.56 5.93
C ASN A 883 -37.47 7.55 6.20
N ALA A 884 -36.69 7.89 5.17
CA ALA A 884 -35.72 8.97 5.19
C ALA A 884 -36.26 10.22 4.47
N SER A 885 -36.00 11.41 5.00
CA SER A 885 -36.36 12.66 4.32
C SER A 885 -35.36 13.10 3.25
N GLU A 886 -34.18 12.47 3.16
CA GLU A 886 -33.24 12.61 2.05
C GLU A 886 -32.89 11.27 1.38
N TYR A 887 -31.98 10.47 1.95
CA TYR A 887 -31.43 9.24 1.35
C TYR A 887 -31.43 8.06 2.33
N GLY A 888 -31.53 6.83 1.80
CA GLY A 888 -31.37 5.60 2.57
C GLY A 888 -32.52 5.41 3.54
N GLY A 889 -33.72 5.14 3.02
CA GLY A 889 -34.87 4.80 3.86
C GLY A 889 -34.56 3.63 4.78
N GLY A 890 -34.01 2.54 4.24
CA GLY A 890 -33.53 1.39 5.00
C GLY A 890 -32.17 1.65 5.63
N VAL A 891 -31.12 1.71 4.80
CA VAL A 891 -29.72 1.85 5.21
C VAL A 891 -29.06 3.04 4.53
N ASP A 892 -28.32 3.84 5.29
CA ASP A 892 -27.37 4.84 4.76
C ASP A 892 -25.95 4.48 5.19
N CYS A 893 -25.04 4.32 4.22
CA CYS A 893 -23.61 4.13 4.43
C CYS A 893 -22.86 5.37 3.94
N SER A 894 -22.19 6.09 4.85
CA SER A 894 -21.55 7.36 4.51
C SER A 894 -20.28 7.64 5.30
N ASP A 895 -19.58 8.73 4.97
CA ASP A 895 -18.43 9.23 5.74
C ASP A 895 -17.38 8.13 6.02
N GLY A 896 -17.02 7.32 5.03
CA GLY A 896 -16.02 6.27 5.20
C GLY A 896 -16.51 4.99 5.88
N GLY A 897 -17.81 4.82 6.10
CA GLY A 897 -18.37 3.57 6.62
C GLY A 897 -18.07 2.39 5.70
N ASP A 898 -17.65 1.27 6.29
CA ASP A 898 -17.50 -0.05 5.68
C ASP A 898 -18.44 -1.04 6.36
N VAL A 899 -19.32 -1.66 5.57
CA VAL A 899 -20.47 -2.43 6.06
C VAL A 899 -20.70 -3.67 5.18
N GLN A 900 -21.05 -4.80 5.80
CA GLN A 900 -21.53 -5.99 5.09
C GLN A 900 -22.97 -6.32 5.46
N ILE A 901 -23.79 -6.59 4.45
CA ILE A 901 -25.17 -7.07 4.60
C ILE A 901 -25.28 -8.47 4.03
N ILE A 902 -25.75 -9.42 4.85
CA ILE A 902 -25.91 -10.82 4.46
C ILE A 902 -27.22 -11.42 5.00
N ASN A 903 -27.83 -12.33 4.24
CA ASN A 903 -29.05 -13.06 4.62
C ASN A 903 -30.22 -12.14 5.01
N SER A 904 -30.26 -10.90 4.54
CA SER A 904 -31.19 -9.89 5.04
C SER A 904 -32.21 -9.48 3.98
N ILE A 905 -33.34 -8.92 4.42
CA ILE A 905 -34.41 -8.41 3.56
C ILE A 905 -34.51 -6.90 3.74
N LEU A 906 -34.46 -6.15 2.64
CA LEU A 906 -34.71 -4.71 2.57
C LEU A 906 -35.86 -4.45 1.59
N GLU A 907 -37.03 -4.12 2.14
CA GLU A 907 -38.28 -4.02 1.37
C GLU A 907 -39.20 -2.92 1.93
N ASP A 908 -39.78 -2.12 1.04
CA ASP A 908 -40.79 -1.10 1.38
C ASP A 908 -40.25 0.06 2.22
N ASP A 909 -38.94 0.29 2.19
CA ASP A 909 -38.37 1.53 2.70
C ASP A 909 -38.56 2.69 1.70
N THR A 910 -38.49 3.92 2.19
CA THR A 910 -38.76 5.12 1.38
C THR A 910 -37.78 6.25 1.67
N ALA A 911 -37.41 6.99 0.63
CA ALA A 911 -36.62 8.22 0.73
C ALA A 911 -37.13 9.31 -0.22
N ALA A 912 -36.85 10.58 0.05
CA ALA A 912 -37.32 11.69 -0.78
C ALA A 912 -36.73 11.67 -2.20
N TYR A 913 -35.49 11.19 -2.35
CA TYR A 913 -34.89 10.90 -3.63
C TYR A 913 -35.23 9.47 -4.05
N VAL A 914 -35.78 9.30 -5.26
CA VAL A 914 -36.33 8.01 -5.75
C VAL A 914 -35.26 6.93 -5.94
N LEU A 915 -33.99 7.34 -6.08
CA LEU A 915 -32.85 6.42 -6.04
C LEU A 915 -32.34 6.39 -4.60
N GLY A 916 -32.22 5.21 -4.01
CA GLY A 916 -31.75 5.02 -2.63
C GLY A 916 -32.84 4.91 -1.58
N TRP A 917 -33.98 4.30 -1.92
CA TRP A 917 -35.03 3.98 -0.95
C TRP A 917 -34.59 2.93 0.06
N GLU A 918 -34.11 1.79 -0.41
CA GLU A 918 -33.63 0.73 0.47
C GLU A 918 -32.22 1.08 1.00
N ILE A 919 -31.31 1.51 0.11
CA ILE A 919 -29.89 1.72 0.46
C ILE A 919 -29.33 2.97 -0.22
N SER A 920 -28.62 3.81 0.53
CA SER A 920 -27.72 4.84 0.00
C SER A 920 -26.27 4.64 0.44
N ILE A 921 -25.34 4.87 -0.50
CA ILE A 921 -23.90 4.88 -0.27
C ILE A 921 -23.36 6.23 -0.75
N ARG A 922 -22.79 7.02 0.15
CA ARG A 922 -22.50 8.43 -0.12
C ARG A 922 -21.26 8.94 0.61
N LEU A 923 -20.74 10.10 0.22
CA LEU A 923 -19.51 10.67 0.77
C LEU A 923 -19.70 11.27 2.19
N GLY A 924 -20.94 11.49 2.61
CA GLY A 924 -21.26 12.10 3.90
C GLY A 924 -20.79 13.56 4.03
N ALA A 925 -20.76 14.08 5.26
CA ALA A 925 -20.45 15.50 5.53
C ALA A 925 -18.96 15.83 5.45
N LYS A 926 -18.06 14.83 5.53
CA LYS A 926 -16.60 15.00 5.48
C LYS A 926 -15.98 14.59 4.14
N GLY A 927 -16.76 14.05 3.21
CA GLY A 927 -16.28 13.72 1.88
C GLY A 927 -15.55 12.38 1.81
N LEU A 928 -15.71 11.50 2.81
CA LEU A 928 -15.09 10.17 2.82
C LEU A 928 -16.03 9.14 2.20
N PRO A 929 -15.56 8.31 1.26
CA PRO A 929 -16.44 7.41 0.52
C PRO A 929 -16.95 6.25 1.37
N GLY A 930 -18.27 6.08 1.39
CA GLY A 930 -18.90 4.88 1.94
C GLY A 930 -18.61 3.65 1.09
N GLN A 931 -18.57 2.50 1.75
CA GLN A 931 -18.32 1.18 1.19
C GLN A 931 -19.35 0.21 1.72
N LEU A 932 -19.92 -0.60 0.84
CA LEU A 932 -20.93 -1.58 1.21
C LEU A 932 -20.72 -2.87 0.44
N ALA A 933 -20.80 -4.01 1.12
CA ALA A 933 -20.91 -5.32 0.50
C ALA A 933 -22.30 -5.91 0.78
N VAL A 934 -22.94 -6.49 -0.23
CA VAL A 934 -24.25 -7.14 -0.09
C VAL A 934 -24.20 -8.54 -0.70
N SER A 935 -24.59 -9.56 0.04
CA SER A 935 -24.66 -10.95 -0.46
C SER A 935 -25.83 -11.70 0.16
N TYR A 936 -26.35 -12.74 -0.53
CA TYR A 936 -27.46 -13.56 -0.05
C TYR A 936 -28.63 -12.77 0.56
N SER A 937 -28.97 -11.62 -0.01
CA SER A 937 -29.98 -10.71 0.55
C SER A 937 -31.05 -10.34 -0.48
N ASP A 938 -32.27 -10.09 -0.02
CA ASP A 938 -33.37 -9.57 -0.84
C ASP A 938 -33.39 -8.05 -0.74
N VAL A 939 -33.10 -7.37 -1.84
CA VAL A 939 -33.06 -5.89 -1.89
C VAL A 939 -33.97 -5.43 -3.01
N LYS A 940 -35.05 -4.76 -2.65
CA LYS A 940 -36.05 -4.28 -3.60
C LYS A 940 -35.43 -3.39 -4.68
N TYR A 941 -35.84 -3.63 -5.93
CA TYR A 941 -35.30 -3.01 -7.15
C TYR A 941 -33.84 -3.35 -7.48
N TRP A 942 -33.28 -4.37 -6.83
CA TRP A 942 -31.93 -4.86 -7.10
C TRP A 942 -30.89 -3.72 -6.94
N VAL A 943 -29.72 -3.84 -7.56
CA VAL A 943 -28.70 -2.77 -7.58
C VAL A 943 -29.22 -1.44 -8.15
N GLU A 944 -30.26 -1.46 -8.99
CA GLU A 944 -30.84 -0.26 -9.61
C GLU A 944 -31.60 0.61 -8.58
N GLY A 945 -32.03 0.02 -7.47
CA GLY A 945 -32.68 0.70 -6.35
C GLY A 945 -31.71 1.44 -5.42
N ILE A 946 -30.41 1.17 -5.54
CA ILE A 946 -29.37 1.68 -4.63
C ILE A 946 -28.83 3.01 -5.16
N TYR A 947 -28.76 4.00 -4.28
CA TYR A 947 -28.06 5.24 -4.59
C TYR A 947 -26.57 5.10 -4.26
N ILE A 948 -25.71 5.34 -5.24
CA ILE A 948 -24.26 5.31 -5.07
C ILE A 948 -23.70 6.66 -5.54
N GLU A 949 -23.17 7.45 -4.61
CA GLU A 949 -22.50 8.72 -4.93
C GLU A 949 -21.13 8.46 -5.56
N ASP A 950 -20.68 9.38 -6.43
CA ASP A 950 -19.39 9.29 -7.11
C ASP A 950 -18.23 9.19 -6.10
N GLY A 951 -17.37 8.18 -6.27
CA GLY A 951 -16.29 7.85 -5.34
C GLY A 951 -16.61 6.80 -4.28
N CYS A 952 -17.89 6.44 -4.08
CA CYS A 952 -18.30 5.36 -3.17
C CYS A 952 -18.25 3.98 -3.85
N THR A 953 -18.21 2.91 -3.06
CA THR A 953 -18.09 1.53 -3.57
C THR A 953 -19.23 0.64 -3.11
N LEU A 954 -19.71 -0.19 -4.03
CA LEU A 954 -20.64 -1.29 -3.76
C LEU A 954 -20.02 -2.58 -4.27
N ASP A 955 -19.79 -3.54 -3.39
CA ASP A 955 -19.52 -4.92 -3.74
C ASP A 955 -20.82 -5.73 -3.75
N TRP A 956 -21.32 -6.01 -4.95
CA TRP A 956 -22.54 -6.79 -5.14
C TRP A 956 -22.20 -8.27 -5.28
N GLY A 957 -22.21 -8.97 -4.16
CA GLY A 957 -21.91 -10.40 -4.04
C GLY A 957 -22.97 -11.31 -4.66
N SER A 958 -22.76 -12.63 -4.51
CA SER A 958 -23.69 -13.65 -5.00
C SER A 958 -24.89 -13.83 -4.08
N GLY A 959 -25.95 -14.47 -4.59
CA GLY A 959 -27.10 -14.88 -3.80
C GLY A 959 -28.16 -13.80 -3.59
N ASN A 960 -27.95 -12.58 -4.10
CA ASN A 960 -28.92 -11.49 -3.96
C ASN A 960 -30.12 -11.64 -4.91
N THR A 961 -31.29 -11.19 -4.46
CA THR A 961 -32.56 -11.17 -5.22
C THR A 961 -33.31 -9.85 -4.99
N ASP A 962 -34.31 -9.55 -5.81
CA ASP A 962 -35.25 -8.41 -5.68
C ASP A 962 -36.71 -8.89 -5.73
N ALA A 963 -36.94 -10.12 -5.25
CA ALA A 963 -38.23 -10.76 -5.43
C ALA A 963 -39.14 -10.35 -4.27
N ASP A 964 -40.45 -10.26 -4.49
CA ASP A 964 -41.38 -9.98 -3.39
C ASP A 964 -41.18 -11.04 -2.27
N PRO A 965 -40.81 -10.64 -1.04
CA PRO A 965 -40.61 -11.57 0.07
C PRO A 965 -41.88 -12.32 0.49
N ILE A 966 -43.06 -11.88 0.03
CA ILE A 966 -44.37 -12.48 0.34
C ILE A 966 -44.57 -12.60 1.86
N PHE A 967 -44.52 -11.47 2.55
CA PHE A 967 -44.78 -11.42 3.98
C PHE A 967 -46.22 -11.80 4.32
N VAL A 968 -46.39 -12.54 5.43
CA VAL A 968 -47.68 -12.91 6.01
C VAL A 968 -47.68 -12.63 7.51
N SER A 969 -48.86 -12.35 8.06
CA SER A 969 -49.00 -12.15 9.50
C SER A 969 -48.97 -13.48 10.26
N GLY A 970 -48.41 -13.44 11.46
CA GLY A 970 -48.40 -14.53 12.45
C GLY A 970 -48.48 -13.98 13.87
N LEU A 971 -48.14 -14.82 14.86
CA LEU A 971 -48.32 -14.52 16.28
C LEU A 971 -47.40 -13.39 16.78
N GLY A 972 -46.14 -13.37 16.33
CA GLY A 972 -45.13 -12.40 16.76
C GLY A 972 -45.05 -11.13 15.90
N GLY A 973 -45.75 -11.05 14.77
CA GLY A 973 -45.59 -9.92 13.85
C GLY A 973 -46.14 -10.11 12.44
N GLY A 974 -45.88 -9.12 11.59
CA GLY A 974 -46.36 -9.04 10.21
C GLY A 974 -45.42 -9.62 9.16
N TYR A 975 -44.20 -10.00 9.55
CA TYR A 975 -43.09 -10.27 8.62
C TYR A 975 -42.64 -11.73 8.64
N TYR A 976 -43.57 -12.67 8.75
CA TYR A 976 -43.28 -14.08 8.49
C TYR A 976 -43.23 -14.31 6.98
N LEU A 977 -42.40 -15.24 6.52
CA LEU A 977 -42.32 -15.64 5.13
C LEU A 977 -43.44 -16.64 4.79
N SER A 978 -44.20 -16.36 3.74
CA SER A 978 -45.24 -17.29 3.26
C SER A 978 -44.64 -18.63 2.86
N GLN A 979 -45.24 -19.75 3.30
CA GLN A 979 -44.82 -21.10 2.89
C GLN A 979 -46.03 -21.99 2.57
N THR A 980 -46.01 -22.64 1.40
CA THR A 980 -47.06 -23.62 1.07
C THR A 980 -47.14 -24.79 2.06
N ALA A 981 -46.02 -25.11 2.73
CA ALA A 981 -45.96 -26.11 3.79
C ALA A 981 -46.75 -25.72 5.05
N ALA A 982 -46.90 -24.42 5.32
CA ALA A 982 -47.74 -23.86 6.39
C ALA A 982 -49.18 -23.56 5.90
N GLY A 983 -49.52 -23.97 4.68
CA GLY A 983 -50.86 -23.84 4.11
C GLY A 983 -51.16 -22.52 3.39
N GLN A 984 -50.15 -21.68 3.14
CA GLN A 984 -50.32 -20.45 2.35
C GLN A 984 -50.31 -20.70 0.84
N GLU A 985 -50.74 -19.70 0.06
CA GLU A 985 -50.97 -19.84 -1.38
C GLU A 985 -49.68 -19.96 -2.20
N ALA A 986 -48.55 -19.43 -1.70
CA ALA A 986 -47.25 -19.46 -2.35
C ALA A 986 -46.12 -19.60 -1.31
N THR A 987 -44.97 -20.10 -1.74
CA THR A 987 -43.75 -20.08 -0.93
C THR A 987 -42.94 -18.86 -1.31
N SER A 988 -42.51 -18.10 -0.32
CA SER A 988 -41.65 -16.92 -0.44
C SER A 988 -40.33 -17.29 -1.14
N PRO A 989 -39.81 -16.43 -2.03
CA PRO A 989 -38.48 -16.57 -2.62
C PRO A 989 -37.33 -16.53 -1.60
N CYS A 990 -37.53 -15.91 -0.43
CA CYS A 990 -36.55 -15.80 0.64
C CYS A 990 -36.35 -17.11 1.44
N VAL A 991 -37.20 -18.12 1.21
CA VAL A 991 -37.14 -19.40 1.93
C VAL A 991 -36.02 -20.27 1.35
N ASN A 992 -35.11 -20.73 2.21
CA ASN A 992 -33.94 -21.53 1.89
C ASN A 992 -32.99 -20.86 0.89
N ALA A 993 -32.85 -19.54 0.98
CA ALA A 993 -32.12 -18.73 0.02
C ALA A 993 -30.83 -18.09 0.60
N GLY A 994 -30.56 -18.27 1.89
CA GLY A 994 -29.39 -17.72 2.57
C GLY A 994 -28.06 -18.41 2.27
N SER A 995 -27.02 -17.97 2.97
CA SER A 995 -25.61 -18.27 2.68
C SER A 995 -25.12 -19.65 3.11
N ASP A 996 -25.71 -20.22 4.15
CA ASP A 996 -25.36 -21.52 4.73
C ASP A 996 -26.58 -22.17 5.40
N THR A 997 -26.40 -23.31 6.05
CA THR A 997 -27.46 -23.99 6.80
C THR A 997 -27.84 -23.25 8.07
N ALA A 998 -29.14 -23.28 8.42
CA ALA A 998 -29.66 -22.65 9.63
C ALA A 998 -28.91 -23.11 10.90
N ALA A 999 -28.56 -24.40 10.99
CA ALA A 999 -27.82 -24.95 12.12
C ALA A 999 -26.39 -24.42 12.24
N ASN A 1000 -25.70 -24.20 11.12
CA ASN A 1000 -24.34 -23.63 11.15
C ASN A 1000 -24.35 -22.16 11.61
N LEU A 1001 -25.44 -21.45 11.34
CA LEU A 1001 -25.59 -20.03 11.66
C LEU A 1001 -26.35 -19.79 12.98
N GLY A 1002 -26.80 -20.86 13.67
CA GLY A 1002 -27.52 -20.76 14.96
C GLY A 1002 -29.02 -20.48 14.87
N PHE A 1003 -29.61 -20.58 13.67
CA PHE A 1003 -31.02 -20.26 13.40
C PHE A 1003 -31.96 -21.48 13.39
N ASP A 1004 -31.44 -22.70 13.61
CA ASP A 1004 -32.22 -23.95 13.52
C ASP A 1004 -33.24 -24.17 14.64
N ARG A 1005 -33.30 -23.23 15.60
CA ARG A 1005 -34.30 -23.18 16.68
C ARG A 1005 -35.23 -21.97 16.58
N LEU A 1006 -35.12 -21.18 15.51
CA LEU A 1006 -35.92 -19.99 15.25
C LEU A 1006 -36.84 -20.22 14.03
N THR A 1007 -37.83 -19.35 13.81
CA THR A 1007 -38.82 -19.55 12.75
C THR A 1007 -39.12 -18.30 11.93
N THR A 1008 -39.16 -18.45 10.61
CA THR A 1008 -39.70 -17.47 9.66
C THR A 1008 -41.16 -17.78 9.30
N ARG A 1009 -41.74 -18.87 9.83
CA ARG A 1009 -43.07 -19.36 9.45
C ARG A 1009 -44.13 -18.99 10.46
N ASN A 1010 -45.30 -18.61 9.98
CA ASN A 1010 -46.41 -18.24 10.85
C ASN A 1010 -47.08 -19.43 11.57
N ASP A 1011 -46.73 -20.67 11.21
CA ASP A 1011 -47.12 -21.89 11.94
C ASP A 1011 -46.05 -22.37 12.93
N GLY A 1012 -44.97 -21.60 13.10
CA GLY A 1012 -43.96 -21.81 14.15
C GLY A 1012 -42.96 -22.93 13.90
N ALA A 1013 -42.96 -23.55 12.71
CA ALA A 1013 -41.99 -24.60 12.40
C ALA A 1013 -40.57 -24.03 12.28
N TRP A 1014 -39.60 -24.71 12.89
CA TRP A 1014 -38.20 -24.29 12.88
C TRP A 1014 -37.64 -24.18 11.46
N ASP A 1015 -36.71 -23.25 11.27
CA ASP A 1015 -35.94 -23.16 10.04
C ASP A 1015 -34.97 -24.34 9.96
N THR A 1016 -35.07 -25.13 8.89
CA THR A 1016 -34.26 -26.33 8.71
C THR A 1016 -33.73 -26.40 7.30
N GLY A 1017 -32.48 -26.81 7.13
CA GLY A 1017 -31.82 -26.80 5.82
C GLY A 1017 -31.01 -25.52 5.62
N VAL A 1018 -31.09 -24.92 4.43
CA VAL A 1018 -30.45 -23.63 4.14
C VAL A 1018 -31.24 -22.55 4.87
N VAL A 1019 -30.57 -21.62 5.53
CA VAL A 1019 -31.23 -20.57 6.29
C VAL A 1019 -32.14 -19.73 5.38
N ASP A 1020 -33.32 -19.39 5.87
CA ASP A 1020 -34.17 -18.39 5.26
C ASP A 1020 -33.52 -16.99 5.37
N MET A 1021 -33.79 -16.09 4.44
CA MET A 1021 -33.38 -14.69 4.58
C MET A 1021 -34.33 -13.92 5.51
N GLY A 1022 -33.84 -12.88 6.17
CA GLY A 1022 -34.62 -11.99 7.02
C GLY A 1022 -34.71 -12.45 8.47
N PHE A 1023 -35.55 -11.74 9.24
CA PHE A 1023 -35.78 -11.93 10.67
C PHE A 1023 -36.51 -13.24 10.99
N HIS A 1024 -35.97 -13.99 11.95
CA HIS A 1024 -36.54 -15.19 12.54
C HIS A 1024 -37.11 -14.88 13.92
N TYR A 1025 -38.36 -15.28 14.15
CA TYR A 1025 -39.01 -15.16 15.43
C TYR A 1025 -38.54 -16.27 16.38
N GLN A 1026 -38.35 -15.92 17.66
CA GLN A 1026 -38.22 -16.91 18.73
C GLN A 1026 -39.57 -17.60 19.01
N ARG A 1027 -39.53 -18.88 19.37
CA ARG A 1027 -40.68 -19.66 19.85
C ARG A 1027 -40.51 -19.94 21.35
N ASP A 1028 -41.59 -19.84 22.13
CA ASP A 1028 -41.62 -20.45 23.46
C ASP A 1028 -41.71 -21.98 23.33
N ILE A 1029 -40.65 -22.67 23.73
CA ILE A 1029 -40.53 -24.13 23.62
C ILE A 1029 -41.65 -24.86 24.40
N ALA A 1030 -42.30 -24.20 25.36
CA ALA A 1030 -43.38 -24.77 26.15
C ALA A 1030 -44.79 -24.54 25.55
N ASP A 1031 -44.94 -23.68 24.55
CA ASP A 1031 -46.19 -23.53 23.77
C ASP A 1031 -46.25 -24.65 22.71
N LEU A 1032 -46.85 -25.77 23.09
CA LEU A 1032 -47.00 -26.97 22.27
C LEU A 1032 -48.29 -26.94 21.44
N TYR A 1033 -49.27 -26.13 21.84
CA TYR A 1033 -50.58 -25.97 21.21
C TYR A 1033 -50.59 -24.85 20.17
N TYR A 1034 -49.52 -24.04 20.13
CA TYR A 1034 -49.27 -22.98 19.17
C TYR A 1034 -50.35 -21.88 19.20
N ASP A 1035 -50.85 -21.57 20.40
CA ASP A 1035 -51.88 -20.55 20.61
C ASP A 1035 -51.36 -19.28 21.33
N GLY A 1036 -50.06 -19.25 21.65
CA GLY A 1036 -49.40 -18.15 22.34
C GLY A 1036 -49.61 -18.14 23.85
N TYR A 1037 -50.23 -19.17 24.43
CA TYR A 1037 -50.44 -19.29 25.87
C TYR A 1037 -49.98 -20.66 26.36
N ILE A 1038 -49.02 -20.70 27.28
CA ILE A 1038 -48.60 -21.96 27.90
C ILE A 1038 -49.62 -22.33 28.97
N ASN A 1039 -50.54 -23.20 28.58
CA ASN A 1039 -51.78 -23.47 29.29
C ASN A 1039 -52.16 -24.96 29.27
N LEU A 1040 -53.38 -25.27 29.74
CA LEU A 1040 -53.87 -26.65 29.86
C LEU A 1040 -53.82 -27.43 28.55
N ASP A 1041 -53.99 -26.77 27.41
CA ASP A 1041 -53.99 -27.40 26.09
C ASP A 1041 -52.57 -27.87 25.68
N ASP A 1042 -51.50 -27.16 26.08
CA ASP A 1042 -50.10 -27.57 25.88
C ASP A 1042 -49.74 -28.77 26.76
N LEU A 1043 -50.11 -28.71 28.04
CA LEU A 1043 -49.94 -29.85 28.95
C LEU A 1043 -50.72 -31.06 28.50
N LEU A 1044 -51.87 -30.86 27.87
CA LEU A 1044 -52.69 -31.94 27.35
C LEU A 1044 -51.99 -32.64 26.19
N ILE A 1045 -51.30 -31.89 25.31
CA ILE A 1045 -50.45 -32.49 24.26
C ILE A 1045 -49.39 -33.37 24.92
N MET A 1046 -48.62 -32.85 25.89
CA MET A 1046 -47.54 -33.60 26.51
C MET A 1046 -48.05 -34.81 27.34
N ALA A 1047 -49.17 -34.64 28.05
CA ALA A 1047 -49.80 -35.70 28.84
C ALA A 1047 -50.38 -36.83 27.97
N LEU A 1048 -50.84 -36.52 26.76
CA LEU A 1048 -51.30 -37.52 25.79
C LEU A 1048 -50.14 -38.38 25.26
N GLN A 1049 -48.90 -37.87 25.34
CA GLN A 1049 -47.72 -38.45 24.70
C GLN A 1049 -46.70 -39.04 25.70
N TRP A 1050 -46.88 -38.82 27.01
CA TRP A 1050 -46.02 -39.24 28.14
C TRP A 1050 -45.49 -40.68 28.06
N LEU A 1051 -46.15 -41.60 27.35
CA LEU A 1051 -45.78 -43.01 27.28
C LEU A 1051 -45.77 -43.60 25.87
N ASP A 1052 -45.95 -42.79 24.82
CA ASP A 1052 -45.90 -43.27 23.43
C ASP A 1052 -44.44 -43.34 22.93
N ILE A 1053 -44.12 -44.37 22.13
CA ILE A 1053 -42.78 -44.57 21.57
C ILE A 1053 -42.85 -44.70 20.04
N PRO A 1054 -42.15 -43.85 19.28
CA PRO A 1054 -41.58 -42.58 19.75
C PRO A 1054 -42.71 -41.59 20.06
N GLY A 1055 -42.53 -40.76 21.09
CA GLY A 1055 -43.40 -39.61 21.31
C GLY A 1055 -43.29 -38.62 20.16
N GLU A 1056 -44.16 -37.62 20.14
CA GLU A 1056 -44.09 -36.52 19.18
C GLU A 1056 -42.85 -35.67 19.51
N PRO A 1057 -41.92 -35.50 18.54
CA PRO A 1057 -40.63 -34.87 18.80
C PRO A 1057 -40.70 -33.38 19.21
N SER A 1058 -41.79 -32.68 18.92
CA SER A 1058 -41.97 -31.28 19.32
C SER A 1058 -42.33 -31.11 20.81
N ALA A 1059 -42.70 -32.20 21.50
CA ALA A 1059 -43.00 -32.23 22.92
C ALA A 1059 -41.82 -32.73 23.79
N ASP A 1060 -40.73 -33.20 23.18
CA ASP A 1060 -39.45 -33.56 23.82
C ASP A 1060 -38.58 -32.29 23.90
N ILE A 1061 -38.78 -31.53 24.98
CA ILE A 1061 -38.35 -30.13 25.14
C ILE A 1061 -37.33 -29.94 26.28
N ALA A 1062 -36.90 -31.03 26.92
CA ALA A 1062 -35.89 -30.99 27.98
C ALA A 1062 -34.47 -30.68 27.48
N PRO A 1063 -33.59 -30.10 28.32
CA PRO A 1063 -32.37 -29.43 27.86
C PRO A 1063 -31.17 -30.34 27.51
N GLU A 1064 -31.19 -31.64 27.85
CA GLU A 1064 -30.03 -32.54 27.66
C GLU A 1064 -30.31 -33.65 26.65
N VAL A 1065 -30.01 -33.37 25.37
CA VAL A 1065 -30.08 -34.27 24.19
C VAL A 1065 -31.47 -34.88 23.98
N PRO A 1066 -32.23 -34.50 22.93
CA PRO A 1066 -33.54 -35.07 22.64
C PRO A 1066 -33.46 -36.60 22.61
N ASP A 1067 -33.98 -37.24 23.64
CA ASP A 1067 -33.88 -38.68 23.82
C ASP A 1067 -35.07 -39.41 23.14
N ASN A 1068 -35.97 -38.63 22.52
CA ASN A 1068 -37.25 -39.01 21.94
C ASN A 1068 -38.20 -39.64 22.97
N PHE A 1069 -38.02 -39.34 24.26
CA PHE A 1069 -38.91 -39.74 25.34
C PHE A 1069 -39.51 -38.50 26.00
N ILE A 1070 -40.84 -38.43 25.99
CA ILE A 1070 -41.56 -37.47 26.81
C ILE A 1070 -41.51 -37.95 28.26
N ASP A 1071 -40.74 -37.29 29.12
CA ASP A 1071 -40.52 -37.66 30.51
C ASP A 1071 -40.82 -36.51 31.50
N TYR A 1072 -40.38 -36.69 32.76
CA TYR A 1072 -40.64 -35.71 33.81
C TYR A 1072 -39.87 -34.39 33.60
N GLN A 1073 -38.73 -34.43 32.91
CA GLN A 1073 -37.88 -33.28 32.64
C GLN A 1073 -38.57 -32.34 31.65
N ASP A 1074 -39.25 -32.87 30.63
CA ASP A 1074 -40.08 -32.07 29.72
C ASP A 1074 -41.22 -31.37 30.45
N PHE A 1075 -41.84 -32.07 31.41
CA PHE A 1075 -42.87 -31.49 32.28
C PHE A 1075 -42.36 -30.40 33.20
N ALA A 1076 -41.10 -30.47 33.61
CA ALA A 1076 -40.48 -29.41 34.38
C ALA A 1076 -40.31 -28.13 33.54
N VAL A 1077 -40.03 -28.26 32.24
CA VAL A 1077 -39.94 -27.12 31.31
C VAL A 1077 -41.30 -26.43 31.17
N ILE A 1078 -42.39 -27.14 30.83
CA ILE A 1078 -43.74 -26.51 30.76
C ILE A 1078 -44.14 -25.85 32.07
N TYR A 1079 -43.84 -26.46 33.22
CA TYR A 1079 -44.17 -25.89 34.52
C TYR A 1079 -43.48 -24.54 34.78
N GLN A 1080 -42.24 -24.36 34.32
CA GLN A 1080 -41.50 -23.11 34.49
C GLN A 1080 -42.13 -21.95 33.72
N TYR A 1081 -42.70 -22.21 32.54
CA TYR A 1081 -43.31 -21.20 31.69
C TYR A 1081 -44.84 -21.15 31.81
N TRP A 1082 -45.42 -21.90 32.76
CA TRP A 1082 -46.87 -22.02 32.92
C TRP A 1082 -47.53 -20.74 33.40
N LEU A 1083 -48.43 -20.18 32.58
CA LEU A 1083 -49.24 -19.04 32.99
C LEU A 1083 -50.46 -19.51 33.79
N TRP A 1084 -50.52 -19.14 35.08
CA TRP A 1084 -51.75 -19.26 35.86
C TRP A 1084 -52.74 -18.19 35.40
N GLN A 1085 -53.83 -18.58 34.73
CA GLN A 1085 -54.97 -17.67 34.47
C GLN A 1085 -55.65 -17.20 35.76
#